data_AF-Q4CSI3-F1
#
_entry.id   AF-Q4CSI3-F1
#
_cell.length_a   1.000
_cell.length_b   1.000
_cell.length_c   1.000
_cell.angle_alpha   90.00
_cell.angle_beta   90.00
_cell.angle_gamma   90.00
#
_symmetry.space_group_name_H-M   'P 1'
#
loop_
_entity.id
_entity.type
_entity.pdbx_description
1 polymer ?
#
loop_
_entity_poly.entity_id
_entity_poly.type
_entity_poly.pdbx_seq_one_letter_code
_entity_poly.pdbx_strand_id
1 'polypeptide(L)'
;CVLRTDPFYHLTPSAVSKLRQLIGLEEMMLNLRSGFTKKLLLLRDEKATLCKSLNVLLHRIREINDVMKEENTQSADVHLLPIEMPEQRFAIDRDGLDAFVRQRQLEKMREDLAKKAQRGFGADLAGTQTSAKNELVTTVTSTEKGEIQKNTPSQFSIFETPSSGHRRGKNQTVTSIHKASRGYSTAVLAAAAVRERMDYELRVKLENVKLTEAEEEEQQMERQRLVAERKRLQCRVDSMMHAFDQRLWKLYEERAEVDADLCLADARSLLMLHEYQILLVFRQKDRELRLQYEETKRSHEERNKEMVELQKGIGEQAALIEKLQEKNKAFRHEGEYFIESNFPAEHVPYVTKVFLRQIKRRKHLGDVASDDDDITSDDDDEDVNEDDLWEEACPSNCSADRWQEVLAMREKRLDYVDAISEGRRKQEQMQRRIEEHKQLSEELNNALSLSLQAIEDFKGEKRKQLNMLHTLVALRCSQVQCLEEDEKCPDTFCRDDLVVVSDHALAKLRHRIEELAEEKRERRTNLKEMKLKLQQLQRERLAKQTLHAQWEEKVYEAMLLKFGRIVNLELLESISGCREVEELKERLRMEELAWEREIRKREKKILSLRETLQSRLVHNTHLLHDLGDQEDDRQEVERSLSQATQKVVSRMYDGSNVATAEDRRNLKFLIAAQQEEIDALQAEVSLLRSKGGYLYTPSPSFPT
;
A
#
# COMPACT_ATOMS: atom_id res chain seq x y z
N CYS A 1 -2.97 -34.14 -9.42
CA CYS A 1 -2.05 -33.17 -10.05
C CYS A 1 -1.00 -32.70 -9.03
N VAL A 2 0.22 -32.43 -9.46
CA VAL A 2 1.27 -31.81 -8.62
C VAL A 2 1.40 -30.36 -9.03
N LEU A 3 1.00 -29.44 -8.15
CA LEU A 3 0.88 -28.01 -8.45
C LEU A 3 1.57 -27.19 -7.37
N ARG A 4 2.00 -25.98 -7.72
CA ARG A 4 2.53 -25.01 -6.75
C ARG A 4 1.46 -24.00 -6.42
N THR A 5 1.44 -23.48 -5.20
CA THR A 5 0.60 -22.34 -4.90
C THR A 5 1.25 -21.08 -5.47
N ASP A 6 0.42 -20.08 -5.76
CA ASP A 6 0.90 -18.78 -6.20
C ASP A 6 1.93 -18.24 -5.18
N PRO A 7 3.14 -17.83 -5.60
CA PRO A 7 4.14 -17.21 -4.74
C PRO A 7 3.58 -16.07 -3.87
N PHE A 8 2.57 -15.34 -4.36
CA PHE A 8 1.95 -14.21 -3.67
C PHE A 8 0.80 -14.59 -2.74
N TYR A 9 0.41 -15.87 -2.67
CA TYR A 9 -0.69 -16.31 -1.80
C TYR A 9 -0.36 -16.07 -0.32
N HIS A 10 -1.25 -15.35 0.37
CA HIS A 10 -1.02 -14.93 1.75
C HIS A 10 -1.39 -16.03 2.75
N LEU A 11 -0.40 -16.80 3.15
CA LEU A 11 -0.48 -17.64 4.34
C LEU A 11 0.56 -17.16 5.37
N THR A 12 0.15 -17.05 6.63
CA THR A 12 1.03 -16.75 7.77
C THR A 12 1.17 -17.98 8.67
N PRO A 13 1.79 -19.07 8.19
CA PRO A 13 1.91 -20.26 9.02
C PRO A 13 2.96 -20.04 10.11
N SER A 14 2.58 -20.40 11.34
CA SER A 14 3.51 -20.57 12.44
C SER A 14 4.01 -22.02 12.46
N ALA A 15 5.27 -22.22 12.83
CA ALA A 15 5.82 -23.57 13.00
C ALA A 15 4.99 -24.38 14.02
N VAL A 16 4.51 -23.71 15.08
CA VAL A 16 3.68 -24.33 16.11
C VAL A 16 2.31 -24.72 15.56
N SER A 17 1.68 -23.86 14.74
CA SER A 17 0.39 -24.20 14.13
C SER A 17 0.53 -25.35 13.14
N LYS A 18 1.62 -25.40 12.36
CA LYS A 18 1.90 -26.50 11.43
C LYS A 18 2.14 -27.83 12.17
N LEU A 19 2.88 -27.81 13.27
CA LEU A 19 3.09 -29.01 14.09
C LEU A 19 1.75 -29.53 14.67
N ARG A 20 0.88 -28.65 15.16
CA ARG A 20 -0.46 -29.05 15.64
C ARG A 20 -1.32 -29.63 14.52
N GLN A 21 -1.26 -29.06 13.32
CA GLN A 21 -1.98 -29.59 12.15
C GLN A 21 -1.44 -30.96 11.74
N LEU A 22 -0.12 -31.18 11.82
CA LEU A 22 0.51 -32.46 11.51
C LEU A 22 0.05 -33.56 12.49
N ILE A 23 0.06 -33.27 13.79
CA ILE A 23 -0.42 -34.21 14.82
C ILE A 23 -1.90 -34.56 14.59
N GLY A 24 -2.75 -33.55 14.34
CA GLY A 24 -4.16 -33.79 14.06
C GLY A 24 -4.41 -34.60 12.78
N LEU A 25 -3.54 -34.47 11.77
CA LEU A 25 -3.59 -35.27 10.55
C LEU A 25 -3.21 -36.73 10.81
N GLU A 26 -2.16 -36.99 11.60
CA GLU A 26 -1.76 -38.34 12.01
C GLU A 26 -2.87 -39.05 12.81
N GLU A 27 -3.50 -38.34 13.75
CA GLU A 27 -4.66 -38.84 14.50
C GLU A 27 -5.83 -39.21 13.58
N MET A 28 -6.13 -38.37 12.58
CA MET A 28 -7.17 -38.63 11.61
C MET A 28 -6.87 -39.86 10.75
N MET A 29 -5.62 -40.01 10.28
CA MET A 29 -5.20 -41.20 9.52
C MET A 29 -5.31 -42.49 10.35
N LEU A 30 -4.92 -42.44 11.62
CA LEU A 30 -5.08 -43.57 12.54
C LEU A 30 -6.56 -43.93 12.73
N ASN A 31 -7.44 -42.93 12.85
CA ASN A 31 -8.87 -43.12 12.96
C ASN A 31 -9.49 -43.74 11.70
N LEU A 32 -9.06 -43.32 10.50
CA LEU A 32 -9.50 -43.94 9.24
C LEU A 32 -9.07 -45.41 9.15
N ARG A 33 -7.78 -45.70 9.40
CA ARG A 33 -7.24 -47.07 9.38
C ARG A 33 -7.92 -47.97 10.40
N SER A 34 -8.02 -47.51 11.65
CA SER A 34 -8.64 -48.29 12.73
C SER A 34 -10.15 -48.43 12.55
N GLY A 35 -10.83 -47.42 12.02
CA GLY A 35 -12.25 -47.46 11.69
C GLY A 35 -12.57 -48.52 10.63
N PHE A 36 -11.82 -48.52 9.52
CA PHE A 36 -11.99 -49.53 8.48
C PHE A 36 -11.61 -50.93 8.98
N THR A 37 -10.52 -51.06 9.73
CA THR A 37 -10.10 -52.35 10.31
C THR A 37 -11.18 -52.93 11.22
N LYS A 38 -11.86 -52.11 12.04
CA LYS A 38 -12.99 -52.54 12.88
C LYS A 38 -14.14 -53.08 12.03
N LYS A 39 -14.53 -52.38 10.96
CA LYS A 39 -15.59 -52.85 10.04
C LYS A 39 -15.21 -54.18 9.38
N LEU A 40 -13.95 -54.33 8.94
CA LEU A 40 -13.45 -55.55 8.34
C LEU A 40 -13.52 -56.74 9.32
N LEU A 41 -13.14 -56.52 10.59
CA LEU A 41 -13.24 -57.54 11.64
C LEU A 41 -14.71 -57.93 11.91
N LEU A 42 -15.63 -56.97 11.93
CA LEU A 42 -17.07 -57.27 12.07
C LEU A 42 -17.59 -58.12 10.91
N LEU A 43 -17.24 -57.78 9.66
CA LEU A 43 -17.65 -58.56 8.49
C LEU A 43 -17.08 -59.99 8.53
N ARG A 44 -15.84 -60.15 9.02
CA ARG A 44 -15.21 -61.46 9.23
C ARG A 44 -15.97 -62.28 10.28
N ASP A 45 -16.33 -61.69 11.40
CA ASP A 45 -17.06 -62.38 12.47
C ASP A 45 -18.47 -62.77 12.00
N GLU A 46 -19.11 -61.92 11.20
CA GLU A 46 -20.35 -62.25 10.50
C GLU A 46 -20.16 -63.41 9.52
N LYS A 47 -19.10 -63.41 8.70
CA LYS A 47 -18.77 -64.55 7.82
C LYS A 47 -18.64 -65.83 8.62
N ALA A 48 -17.98 -65.80 9.78
CA ALA A 48 -17.84 -66.95 10.66
C ALA A 48 -19.20 -67.52 11.09
N THR A 49 -20.15 -66.64 11.43
CA THR A 49 -21.52 -67.06 11.79
C THR A 49 -22.31 -67.57 10.59
N LEU A 50 -22.17 -66.93 9.43
CA LEU A 50 -22.81 -67.35 8.18
C LEU A 50 -22.30 -68.72 7.71
N CYS A 51 -21.00 -68.99 7.80
CA CYS A 51 -20.44 -70.31 7.48
C CYS A 51 -21.09 -71.41 8.33
N LYS A 52 -21.31 -71.17 9.64
CA LYS A 52 -22.02 -72.11 10.50
C LYS A 52 -23.45 -72.34 10.03
N SER A 53 -24.19 -71.28 9.69
CA SER A 53 -25.56 -71.40 9.17
C SER A 53 -25.64 -72.06 7.80
N LEU A 54 -24.69 -71.77 6.90
CA LEU A 54 -24.59 -72.36 5.57
C LEU A 54 -24.29 -73.86 5.67
N ASN A 55 -23.36 -74.27 6.53
CA ASN A 55 -23.03 -75.68 6.69
C ASN A 55 -24.22 -76.51 7.19
N VAL A 56 -25.12 -75.95 8.00
CA VAL A 56 -26.38 -76.62 8.37
C VAL A 56 -27.27 -76.86 7.14
N LEU A 57 -27.38 -75.88 6.24
CA LEU A 57 -28.16 -76.03 5.01
C LEU A 57 -27.49 -77.00 4.02
N LEU A 58 -26.16 -76.92 3.88
CA LEU A 58 -25.37 -77.79 3.02
C LEU A 58 -25.39 -79.24 3.51
N HIS A 59 -25.37 -79.47 4.84
CA HIS A 59 -25.57 -80.79 5.43
C HIS A 59 -26.93 -81.36 5.04
N ARG A 60 -28.00 -80.57 5.14
CA ARG A 60 -29.34 -81.01 4.70
C ARG A 60 -29.39 -81.32 3.21
N ILE A 61 -28.69 -80.55 2.38
CA ILE A 61 -28.57 -80.83 0.93
C ILE A 61 -27.81 -82.14 0.69
N ARG A 62 -26.74 -82.44 1.45
CA ARG A 62 -26.05 -83.75 1.39
C ARG A 62 -26.98 -84.89 1.72
N GLU A 63 -27.72 -84.79 2.83
CA GLU A 63 -28.71 -85.82 3.21
C GLU A 63 -29.69 -86.09 2.06
N ILE A 64 -30.19 -85.04 1.39
CA ILE A 64 -31.08 -85.20 0.24
C ILE A 64 -30.36 -85.85 -0.94
N ASN A 65 -29.12 -85.45 -1.25
CA ASN A 65 -28.33 -86.03 -2.33
C ASN A 65 -28.00 -87.51 -2.08
N ASP A 66 -27.70 -87.88 -0.84
CA ASP A 66 -27.43 -89.26 -0.41
C ASP A 66 -28.68 -90.14 -0.57
N VAL A 67 -29.86 -89.63 -0.17
CA VAL A 67 -31.15 -90.32 -0.38
C VAL A 67 -31.47 -90.47 -1.87
N MET A 68 -31.17 -89.45 -2.67
CA MET A 68 -31.42 -89.44 -4.11
C MET A 68 -30.37 -90.21 -4.92
N LYS A 69 -29.27 -90.64 -4.29
CA LYS A 69 -28.08 -91.25 -4.91
C LYS A 69 -27.48 -90.40 -6.04
N GLU A 70 -27.56 -89.09 -5.89
CA GLU A 70 -26.97 -88.12 -6.84
C GLU A 70 -25.65 -87.62 -6.28
N GLU A 71 -24.54 -87.91 -6.96
CA GLU A 71 -23.23 -87.34 -6.61
C GLU A 71 -23.19 -85.87 -7.00
N ASN A 72 -23.38 -84.98 -6.03
CA ASN A 72 -23.27 -83.55 -6.26
C ASN A 72 -22.16 -82.95 -5.39
N THR A 73 -21.07 -82.51 -6.03
CA THR A 73 -19.87 -81.95 -5.39
C THR A 73 -20.11 -80.61 -4.69
N GLN A 74 -21.22 -79.94 -5.01
CA GLN A 74 -21.56 -78.59 -4.54
C GLN A 74 -21.92 -78.51 -3.04
N SER A 75 -21.81 -79.59 -2.28
CA SER A 75 -22.26 -79.63 -0.89
C SER A 75 -21.14 -79.61 0.15
N ALA A 76 -19.87 -79.43 -0.22
CA ALA A 76 -18.74 -79.40 0.74
C ALA A 76 -18.91 -78.33 1.84
N ASP A 77 -18.37 -78.60 3.04
CA ASP A 77 -18.42 -77.64 4.17
C ASP A 77 -17.61 -76.38 3.86
N VAL A 78 -18.18 -75.23 4.22
CA VAL A 78 -17.58 -73.91 4.06
C VAL A 78 -16.99 -73.45 5.39
N HIS A 79 -15.71 -73.10 5.38
CA HIS A 79 -15.00 -72.60 6.55
C HIS A 79 -14.21 -71.34 6.22
N LEU A 80 -13.83 -70.58 7.26
CA LEU A 80 -12.89 -69.48 7.11
C LEU A 80 -11.51 -70.03 6.72
N LEU A 81 -10.83 -69.32 5.83
CA LEU A 81 -9.47 -69.68 5.43
C LEU A 81 -8.44 -69.19 6.47
N PRO A 82 -7.33 -69.91 6.68
CA PRO A 82 -6.26 -69.46 7.59
C PRO A 82 -5.71 -68.06 7.28
N ILE A 83 -5.76 -67.62 6.02
CA ILE A 83 -5.30 -66.28 5.62
C ILE A 83 -6.18 -65.16 6.17
N GLU A 84 -7.45 -65.45 6.45
CA GLU A 84 -8.42 -64.51 7.02
C GLU A 84 -8.27 -64.39 8.55
N MET A 85 -7.49 -65.30 9.15
CA MET A 85 -7.24 -65.38 10.59
C MET A 85 -5.73 -65.24 10.90
N PRO A 86 -5.11 -64.09 10.64
CA PRO A 86 -3.69 -63.89 10.91
C PRO A 86 -3.33 -64.03 12.39
N GLU A 87 -4.29 -63.79 13.30
CA GLU A 87 -4.14 -63.99 14.75
C GLU A 87 -3.86 -65.47 15.10
N GLN A 88 -4.46 -66.41 14.35
CA GLN A 88 -4.23 -67.84 14.54
C GLN A 88 -2.85 -68.30 14.06
N ARG A 89 -2.08 -67.46 13.34
CA ARG A 89 -0.69 -67.77 13.00
C ARG A 89 0.18 -67.95 14.25
N PHE A 90 -0.21 -67.34 15.37
CA PHE A 90 0.46 -67.48 16.67
C PHE A 90 -0.21 -68.51 17.58
N ALA A 91 -1.31 -69.13 17.14
CA ALA A 91 -1.94 -70.22 17.88
C ALA A 91 -1.07 -71.48 17.71
N ILE A 92 -0.62 -72.04 18.83
CA ILE A 92 0.20 -73.25 18.84
C ILE A 92 -0.74 -74.44 18.92
N ASP A 93 -1.00 -75.07 17.77
CA ASP A 93 -1.77 -76.32 17.74
C ASP A 93 -0.98 -77.48 18.36
N ARG A 94 -1.69 -78.47 18.89
CA ARG A 94 -1.08 -79.70 19.44
C ARG A 94 -0.20 -80.40 18.40
N ASP A 95 -0.62 -80.41 17.14
CA ASP A 95 0.16 -80.99 16.04
C ASP A 95 1.43 -80.17 15.76
N GLY A 96 1.37 -78.84 15.90
CA GLY A 96 2.54 -77.95 15.85
C GLY A 96 3.48 -78.17 17.02
N LEU A 97 2.94 -78.43 18.22
CA LEU A 97 3.71 -78.79 19.41
C LEU A 97 4.39 -80.15 19.25
N ASP A 98 3.69 -81.15 18.70
CA ASP A 98 4.22 -82.48 18.42
C ASP A 98 5.26 -82.45 17.29
N ALA A 99 5.07 -81.59 16.28
CA ALA A 99 6.07 -81.33 15.25
C ALA A 99 7.32 -80.66 15.84
N PHE A 100 7.16 -79.68 16.72
CA PHE A 100 8.26 -79.01 17.43
C PHE A 100 9.00 -79.97 18.38
N VAL A 101 8.28 -80.83 19.11
CA VAL A 101 8.88 -81.86 19.97
C VAL A 101 9.67 -82.86 19.13
N ARG A 102 9.13 -83.31 18.00
CA ARG A 102 9.85 -84.18 17.06
C ARG A 102 11.10 -83.50 16.50
N GLN A 103 10.99 -82.23 16.11
CA GLN A 103 12.13 -81.45 15.62
C GLN A 103 13.20 -81.28 16.71
N ARG A 104 12.81 -80.97 17.94
CA ARG A 104 13.71 -80.83 19.09
C ARG A 104 14.36 -82.16 19.49
N GLN A 105 13.64 -83.28 19.38
CA GLN A 105 14.21 -84.61 19.57
C GLN A 105 15.25 -84.94 18.49
N LEU A 106 14.97 -84.60 17.23
CA LEU A 106 15.92 -84.78 16.12
C LEU A 106 17.18 -83.91 16.29
N GLU A 107 17.03 -82.66 16.73
CA GLU A 107 18.17 -81.78 17.06
C GLU A 107 18.98 -82.34 18.23
N LYS A 108 18.33 -82.78 19.31
CA LYS A 108 19.02 -83.39 20.45
C LYS A 108 19.78 -84.65 20.06
N MET A 109 19.17 -85.52 19.23
CA MET A 109 19.85 -86.69 18.68
C MET A 109 21.06 -86.29 17.82
N ARG A 110 20.94 -85.22 17.04
CA ARG A 110 22.04 -84.68 16.23
C ARG A 110 23.17 -84.10 17.10
N GLU A 111 22.84 -83.39 18.18
CA GLU A 111 23.81 -82.88 19.16
C GLU A 111 24.50 -84.00 19.94
N ASP A 112 23.77 -85.02 20.39
CA ASP A 112 24.33 -86.17 21.11
C ASP A 112 25.26 -86.99 20.21
N LEU A 113 24.92 -87.11 18.92
CA LEU A 113 25.78 -87.73 17.92
C LEU A 113 27.05 -86.89 17.67
N ALA A 114 26.93 -85.56 17.64
CA ALA A 114 28.08 -84.66 17.57
C ALA A 114 28.97 -84.72 18.84
N LYS A 115 28.37 -84.84 20.04
CA LYS A 115 29.10 -85.03 21.30
C LYS A 115 29.79 -86.39 21.37
N LYS A 116 29.17 -87.47 20.87
CA LYS A 116 29.83 -88.78 20.74
C LYS A 116 30.98 -88.72 19.74
N ALA A 117 30.84 -87.98 18.65
CA ALA A 117 31.93 -87.74 17.71
C ALA A 117 33.09 -86.94 18.34
N GLN A 118 32.81 -85.98 19.23
CA GLN A 118 33.83 -85.26 19.99
C GLN A 118 34.41 -86.06 21.16
N ARG A 119 33.64 -86.96 21.78
CA ARG A 119 34.11 -87.86 22.83
C ARG A 119 34.87 -89.01 22.17
N GLY A 120 36.05 -88.65 21.66
CA GLY A 120 36.87 -89.47 20.79
C GLY A 120 37.03 -90.90 21.29
N PHE A 121 36.63 -91.83 20.41
CA PHE A 121 36.99 -93.25 20.20
C PHE A 121 37.32 -94.20 21.39
N GLY A 122 37.62 -93.73 22.59
CA GLY A 122 38.10 -94.54 23.72
C GLY A 122 37.06 -94.88 24.78
N ALA A 123 35.82 -94.35 24.71
CA ALA A 123 34.83 -94.56 25.78
C ALA A 123 33.90 -95.77 25.56
N ASP A 124 33.59 -96.14 24.31
CA ASP A 124 32.57 -97.17 24.04
C ASP A 124 33.10 -98.62 24.18
N LEU A 125 34.40 -98.82 24.42
CA LEU A 125 34.92 -100.16 24.72
C LEU A 125 34.60 -100.63 26.15
N ALA A 126 34.22 -99.73 27.07
CA ALA A 126 34.03 -100.07 28.48
C ALA A 126 32.67 -100.74 28.81
N GLY A 127 31.76 -100.86 27.84
CA GLY A 127 30.41 -101.39 28.05
C GLY A 127 30.15 -102.76 27.41
N THR A 128 31.18 -103.60 27.22
CA THR A 128 31.01 -104.93 26.61
C THR A 128 30.98 -106.03 27.68
N GLN A 129 29.86 -106.15 28.40
CA GLN A 129 29.58 -107.38 29.18
C GLN A 129 28.09 -107.80 29.08
N THR A 130 27.94 -109.01 28.51
CA THR A 130 26.92 -110.04 28.78
C THR A 130 25.45 -109.83 28.39
N SER A 131 25.04 -110.54 27.33
CA SER A 131 24.03 -111.63 27.35
C SER A 131 22.91 -111.55 26.32
N ALA A 132 22.66 -112.72 25.70
CA ALA A 132 21.45 -113.23 25.05
C ALA A 132 20.99 -112.66 23.68
N LYS A 133 21.32 -113.48 22.67
CA LYS A 133 20.68 -113.72 21.37
C LYS A 133 19.16 -113.47 21.34
N ASN A 134 18.70 -112.73 20.34
CA ASN A 134 17.47 -113.02 19.60
C ASN A 134 17.57 -112.49 18.16
N GLU A 135 17.26 -113.36 17.21
CA GLU A 135 17.26 -113.12 15.77
C GLU A 135 15.99 -112.37 15.35
N LEU A 136 16.12 -111.33 14.52
CA LEU A 136 15.15 -111.02 13.46
C LEU A 136 15.85 -110.28 12.32
N VAL A 137 16.18 -111.07 11.29
CA VAL A 137 16.02 -110.82 9.84
C VAL A 137 15.91 -109.37 9.38
N THR A 138 16.88 -108.93 8.57
CA THR A 138 16.57 -108.41 7.22
C THR A 138 17.84 -108.39 6.37
N THR A 139 18.04 -109.45 5.60
CA THR A 139 19.05 -109.49 4.54
C THR A 139 18.54 -108.70 3.35
N VAL A 140 19.31 -107.70 3.01
CA VAL A 140 19.23 -106.84 1.84
C VAL A 140 19.62 -107.68 0.62
N THR A 141 18.72 -107.79 -0.36
CA THR A 141 19.11 -108.15 -1.73
C THR A 141 18.64 -107.06 -2.67
N SER A 142 19.63 -106.30 -3.11
CA SER A 142 19.61 -105.29 -4.15
C SER A 142 19.50 -105.94 -5.53
N THR A 143 18.65 -105.38 -6.38
CA THR A 143 18.79 -105.33 -7.85
C THR A 143 18.09 -104.04 -8.29
N GLU A 144 18.78 -102.90 -8.34
CA GLU A 144 19.45 -102.35 -9.55
C GLU A 144 18.47 -102.24 -10.72
N LYS A 145 17.85 -101.07 -10.99
CA LYS A 145 18.36 -99.78 -11.51
C LYS A 145 18.75 -99.82 -13.00
N GLY A 146 17.91 -99.18 -13.81
CA GLY A 146 18.02 -98.91 -15.26
C GLY A 146 16.64 -99.15 -15.87
N GLU A 147 15.90 -98.21 -16.44
CA GLU A 147 16.29 -97.08 -17.29
C GLU A 147 15.28 -95.92 -17.17
N ILE A 148 15.76 -94.77 -17.62
CA ILE A 148 15.14 -93.45 -17.63
C ILE A 148 14.22 -93.32 -18.84
N GLN A 149 12.90 -93.15 -18.66
CA GLN A 149 12.06 -92.51 -19.69
C GLN A 149 11.06 -91.52 -19.08
N LYS A 150 11.39 -90.27 -19.41
CA LYS A 150 10.64 -89.01 -19.46
C LYS A 150 9.11 -89.13 -19.45
N ASN A 151 8.55 -88.55 -18.38
CA ASN A 151 7.42 -87.60 -18.33
C ASN A 151 6.63 -87.35 -19.63
N THR A 152 5.39 -87.84 -19.65
CA THR A 152 4.22 -87.06 -20.08
C THR A 152 3.02 -87.43 -19.22
N PRO A 153 2.25 -86.46 -18.70
CA PRO A 153 1.21 -86.70 -17.70
C PRO A 153 -0.13 -86.97 -18.41
N SER A 154 -0.68 -88.17 -18.26
CA SER A 154 -2.06 -88.45 -18.61
C SER A 154 -2.84 -88.91 -17.38
N GLN A 155 -3.77 -88.04 -16.97
CA GLN A 155 -5.03 -88.35 -16.29
C GLN A 155 -4.93 -89.23 -15.03
N PHE A 156 -4.73 -88.51 -13.92
CA PHE A 156 -5.06 -88.95 -12.57
C PHE A 156 -6.56 -89.28 -12.46
N SER A 157 -6.92 -90.56 -12.39
CA SER A 157 -8.18 -91.02 -11.81
C SER A 157 -7.95 -91.36 -10.34
N ILE A 158 -8.19 -90.40 -9.44
CA ILE A 158 -8.19 -90.62 -7.99
C ILE A 158 -9.61 -91.04 -7.61
N PHE A 159 -9.87 -92.34 -7.64
CA PHE A 159 -10.96 -92.97 -6.89
C PHE A 159 -10.31 -93.70 -5.71
N GLU A 160 -9.89 -92.95 -4.69
CA GLU A 160 -9.52 -93.52 -3.40
C GLU A 160 -10.76 -93.47 -2.50
N THR A 161 -11.49 -94.58 -2.47
CA THR A 161 -12.50 -94.81 -1.44
C THR A 161 -11.79 -95.14 -0.12
N PRO A 162 -12.04 -94.38 0.96
CA PRO A 162 -11.42 -94.63 2.25
C PRO A 162 -12.17 -95.79 2.90
N SER A 163 -11.73 -97.03 2.62
CA SER A 163 -12.14 -98.16 3.45
C SER A 163 -11.43 -98.04 4.80
N SER A 164 -12.11 -97.36 5.73
CA SER A 164 -11.80 -97.34 7.16
C SER A 164 -12.03 -98.73 7.75
N GLY A 165 -11.14 -99.66 7.42
CA GLY A 165 -11.01 -100.95 8.07
C GLY A 165 -10.23 -100.78 9.37
N HIS A 166 -10.93 -100.51 10.47
CA HIS A 166 -10.37 -100.63 11.81
C HIS A 166 -9.92 -102.07 12.06
N ARG A 167 -8.61 -102.31 11.85
CA ARG A 167 -7.91 -103.54 12.25
C ARG A 167 -7.88 -103.63 13.77
N ARG A 168 -8.88 -104.25 14.38
CA ARG A 168 -8.73 -104.74 15.76
C ARG A 168 -8.09 -106.12 15.71
N GLY A 169 -6.77 -106.12 15.89
CA GLY A 169 -5.99 -107.33 16.05
C GLY A 169 -6.46 -108.13 17.27
N LYS A 170 -6.75 -109.40 17.05
CA LYS A 170 -6.64 -110.43 18.07
C LYS A 170 -5.80 -111.55 17.49
N ASN A 171 -4.54 -111.52 17.88
CA ASN A 171 -3.58 -112.60 17.74
C ASN A 171 -4.19 -113.84 18.39
N GLN A 172 -4.52 -114.86 17.60
CA GLN A 172 -4.61 -116.22 18.10
C GLN A 172 -3.63 -117.09 17.34
N THR A 173 -2.71 -117.58 18.15
CA THR A 173 -1.58 -118.45 17.92
C THR A 173 -1.94 -119.62 17.03
N VAL A 174 -1.13 -119.79 15.99
CA VAL A 174 -1.08 -120.96 15.13
C VAL A 174 -0.70 -122.17 16.00
N THR A 175 -1.65 -123.06 16.28
CA THR A 175 -1.35 -124.43 16.69
C THR A 175 -1.59 -125.37 15.51
N SER A 176 -0.49 -125.96 15.07
CA SER A 176 -0.42 -126.94 14.00
C SER A 176 -1.02 -128.26 14.48
N ILE A 177 -2.24 -128.61 14.06
CA ILE A 177 -2.83 -129.94 14.30
C ILE A 177 -3.49 -130.44 13.01
N HIS A 178 -2.80 -131.41 12.39
CA HIS A 178 -3.30 -132.57 11.65
C HIS A 178 -4.53 -132.41 10.73
N LYS A 179 -4.23 -132.32 9.43
CA LYS A 179 -4.80 -132.95 8.20
C LYS A 179 -6.23 -133.56 8.11
N ALA A 180 -7.11 -133.51 9.11
CA ALA A 180 -8.46 -134.09 9.05
C ALA A 180 -9.60 -133.07 8.76
N SER A 181 -9.32 -131.77 8.82
CA SER A 181 -10.37 -130.74 8.79
C SER A 181 -10.85 -130.31 7.40
N ARG A 182 -10.24 -130.78 6.30
CA ARG A 182 -10.66 -130.37 4.94
C ARG A 182 -12.16 -130.63 4.69
N GLY A 183 -12.74 -131.69 5.26
CA GLY A 183 -14.18 -132.00 5.11
C GLY A 183 -15.12 -131.03 5.83
N TYR A 184 -14.81 -130.65 7.08
CA TYR A 184 -15.64 -129.71 7.85
C TYR A 184 -15.52 -128.28 7.31
N SER A 185 -14.33 -127.89 6.84
CA SER A 185 -14.15 -126.64 6.12
C SER A 185 -14.98 -126.61 4.84
N THR A 186 -15.00 -127.70 4.05
CA THR A 186 -15.84 -127.76 2.85
C THR A 186 -17.33 -127.73 3.15
N ALA A 187 -17.81 -128.36 4.23
CA ALA A 187 -19.23 -128.35 4.59
C ALA A 187 -19.69 -126.96 5.08
N VAL A 188 -18.88 -126.28 5.88
CA VAL A 188 -19.16 -124.90 6.31
C VAL A 188 -19.08 -123.93 5.13
N LEU A 189 -18.11 -124.10 4.24
CA LEU A 189 -18.00 -123.32 3.01
C LEU A 189 -19.18 -123.61 2.06
N ALA A 190 -19.65 -124.86 1.96
CA ALA A 190 -20.80 -125.22 1.15
C ALA A 190 -22.10 -124.63 1.74
N ALA A 191 -22.31 -124.71 3.05
CA ALA A 191 -23.46 -124.10 3.71
C ALA A 191 -23.42 -122.57 3.66
N ALA A 192 -22.23 -121.96 3.78
CA ALA A 192 -22.02 -120.54 3.55
C ALA A 192 -22.32 -120.16 2.10
N ALA A 193 -21.86 -120.95 1.12
CA ALA A 193 -22.15 -120.73 -0.29
C ALA A 193 -23.64 -120.92 -0.62
N VAL A 194 -24.34 -121.88 0.01
CA VAL A 194 -25.79 -122.06 -0.16
C VAL A 194 -26.54 -120.89 0.46
N ARG A 195 -26.15 -120.41 1.65
CA ARG A 195 -26.70 -119.18 2.22
C ARG A 195 -26.42 -117.98 1.33
N GLU A 196 -25.19 -117.81 0.85
CA GLU A 196 -24.88 -116.72 -0.08
C GLU A 196 -25.69 -116.80 -1.38
N ARG A 197 -25.94 -118.00 -1.91
CA ARG A 197 -26.81 -118.21 -3.07
C ARG A 197 -28.26 -117.90 -2.76
N MET A 198 -28.77 -118.34 -1.61
CA MET A 198 -30.13 -118.04 -1.18
C MET A 198 -30.31 -116.55 -0.91
N ASP A 199 -29.33 -115.90 -0.26
CA ASP A 199 -29.28 -114.46 -0.04
C ASP A 199 -29.14 -113.71 -1.37
N TYR A 200 -28.42 -114.28 -2.34
CA TYR A 200 -28.35 -113.77 -3.71
C TYR A 200 -29.69 -113.91 -4.44
N GLU A 201 -30.35 -115.07 -4.40
CA GLU A 201 -31.68 -115.27 -4.98
C GLU A 201 -32.74 -114.40 -4.32
N LEU A 202 -32.68 -114.23 -2.99
CA LEU A 202 -33.57 -113.34 -2.25
C LEU A 202 -33.32 -111.88 -2.64
N ARG A 203 -32.06 -111.45 -2.78
CA ARG A 203 -31.70 -110.14 -3.34
C ARG A 203 -32.24 -109.96 -4.75
N VAL A 204 -32.03 -110.94 -5.63
CA VAL A 204 -32.54 -110.90 -7.02
C VAL A 204 -34.08 -110.86 -7.04
N LYS A 205 -34.76 -111.58 -6.14
CA LYS A 205 -36.22 -111.54 -6.04
C LYS A 205 -36.73 -110.21 -5.50
N LEU A 206 -36.10 -109.68 -4.45
CA LEU A 206 -36.39 -108.36 -3.87
C LEU A 206 -36.13 -107.23 -4.88
N GLU A 207 -35.05 -107.32 -5.66
CA GLU A 207 -34.73 -106.37 -6.73
C GLU A 207 -35.72 -106.45 -7.90
N ASN A 208 -36.33 -107.62 -8.15
CA ASN A 208 -37.29 -107.83 -9.24
C ASN A 208 -38.76 -107.74 -8.81
N VAL A 209 -39.05 -107.39 -7.55
CA VAL A 209 -40.42 -107.00 -7.16
C VAL A 209 -40.71 -105.68 -7.89
N LYS A 210 -41.48 -105.76 -8.97
CA LYS A 210 -42.03 -104.59 -9.62
C LYS A 210 -42.88 -103.86 -8.58
N LEU A 211 -42.55 -102.60 -8.36
CA LEU A 211 -43.33 -101.76 -7.47
C LEU A 211 -44.76 -101.68 -7.98
N THR A 212 -45.69 -101.64 -7.04
CA THR A 212 -47.10 -101.39 -7.38
C THR A 212 -47.20 -99.99 -8.00
N GLU A 213 -48.13 -99.75 -8.94
CA GLU A 213 -48.35 -98.41 -9.51
C GLU A 213 -48.46 -97.34 -8.41
N ALA A 214 -49.16 -97.65 -7.30
CA ALA A 214 -49.25 -96.77 -6.13
C ALA A 214 -47.91 -96.52 -5.42
N GLU A 215 -47.04 -97.52 -5.31
CA GLU A 215 -45.71 -97.36 -4.68
C GLU A 215 -44.75 -96.57 -5.59
N GLU A 216 -44.85 -96.76 -6.91
CA GLU A 216 -44.13 -95.95 -7.89
C GLU A 216 -44.58 -94.49 -7.82
N GLU A 217 -45.89 -94.24 -7.71
CA GLU A 217 -46.45 -92.90 -7.50
C GLU A 217 -45.96 -92.28 -6.19
N GLU A 218 -45.95 -93.02 -5.08
CA GLU A 218 -45.43 -92.55 -3.79
C GLU A 218 -43.94 -92.18 -3.87
N GLN A 219 -43.11 -93.03 -4.49
CA GLN A 219 -41.69 -92.75 -4.70
C GLN A 219 -41.47 -91.54 -5.62
N GLN A 220 -42.27 -91.39 -6.68
CA GLN A 220 -42.22 -90.23 -7.56
C GLN A 220 -42.59 -88.96 -6.81
N MET A 221 -43.63 -88.99 -5.98
CA MET A 221 -44.06 -87.88 -5.14
C MET A 221 -42.99 -87.48 -4.11
N GLU A 222 -42.36 -88.45 -3.45
CA GLU A 222 -41.26 -88.20 -2.51
C GLU A 222 -40.03 -87.63 -3.22
N ARG A 223 -39.66 -88.20 -4.38
CA ARG A 223 -38.55 -87.70 -5.22
C ARG A 223 -38.80 -86.25 -5.63
N GLN A 224 -40.01 -85.92 -6.09
CA GLN A 224 -40.39 -84.55 -6.44
C GLN A 224 -40.33 -83.61 -5.23
N ARG A 225 -40.77 -84.05 -4.05
CA ARG A 225 -40.70 -83.30 -2.80
C ARG A 225 -39.26 -83.01 -2.38
N LEU A 226 -38.37 -84.00 -2.42
CA LEU A 226 -36.95 -83.84 -2.11
C LEU A 226 -36.24 -82.92 -3.11
N VAL A 227 -36.56 -83.03 -4.40
CA VAL A 227 -36.05 -82.10 -5.43
C VAL A 227 -36.52 -80.67 -5.17
N ALA A 228 -37.78 -80.48 -4.79
CA ALA A 228 -38.31 -79.17 -4.43
C ALA A 228 -37.65 -78.60 -3.16
N GLU A 229 -37.45 -79.43 -2.13
CA GLU A 229 -36.74 -79.06 -0.89
C GLU A 229 -35.29 -78.68 -1.20
N ARG A 230 -34.57 -79.50 -1.96
CA ARG A 230 -33.19 -79.21 -2.38
C ARG A 230 -33.10 -77.89 -3.14
N LYS A 231 -33.95 -77.67 -4.13
CA LYS A 231 -34.00 -76.41 -4.89
C LYS A 231 -34.25 -75.23 -3.95
N ARG A 232 -35.18 -75.35 -3.00
CA ARG A 232 -35.44 -74.31 -2.00
C ARG A 232 -34.23 -74.03 -1.12
N LEU A 233 -33.53 -75.07 -0.65
CA LEU A 233 -32.32 -74.92 0.16
C LEU A 233 -31.17 -74.31 -0.64
N GLN A 234 -30.97 -74.73 -1.89
CA GLN A 234 -29.99 -74.15 -2.81
C GLN A 234 -30.29 -72.67 -3.05
N CYS A 235 -31.52 -72.31 -3.41
CA CYS A 235 -31.91 -70.91 -3.58
C CYS A 235 -31.67 -70.10 -2.28
N ARG A 236 -31.88 -70.70 -1.10
CA ARG A 236 -31.59 -70.04 0.18
C ARG A 236 -30.08 -69.83 0.39
N VAL A 237 -29.26 -70.84 0.11
CA VAL A 237 -27.79 -70.75 0.17
C VAL A 237 -27.30 -69.68 -0.77
N ASP A 238 -27.72 -69.70 -2.04
CA ASP A 238 -27.35 -68.71 -3.05
C ASP A 238 -27.77 -67.30 -2.63
N SER A 239 -28.98 -67.15 -2.07
CA SER A 239 -29.46 -65.86 -1.55
C SER A 239 -28.60 -65.36 -0.39
N MET A 240 -28.20 -66.23 0.53
CA MET A 240 -27.35 -65.88 1.67
C MET A 240 -25.93 -65.50 1.22
N MET A 241 -25.36 -66.25 0.28
CA MET A 241 -24.05 -65.95 -0.31
C MET A 241 -24.09 -64.62 -1.05
N HIS A 242 -25.08 -64.42 -1.92
CA HIS A 242 -25.22 -63.17 -2.68
C HIS A 242 -25.42 -61.95 -1.77
N ALA A 243 -26.20 -62.08 -0.68
CA ALA A 243 -26.37 -61.02 0.30
C ALA A 243 -25.08 -60.69 1.08
N PHE A 244 -24.22 -61.69 1.32
CA PHE A 244 -22.89 -61.44 1.90
C PHE A 244 -21.94 -60.80 0.88
N ASP A 245 -21.90 -61.32 -0.34
CA ASP A 245 -21.06 -60.80 -1.41
C ASP A 245 -21.36 -59.33 -1.72
N GLN A 246 -22.64 -58.94 -1.76
CA GLN A 246 -23.03 -57.52 -1.90
C GLN A 246 -22.48 -56.64 -0.79
N ARG A 247 -22.43 -57.14 0.46
CA ARG A 247 -21.85 -56.39 1.59
C ARG A 247 -20.33 -56.34 1.50
N LEU A 248 -19.70 -57.43 1.04
CA LEU A 248 -18.27 -57.48 0.79
C LEU A 248 -17.85 -56.51 -0.33
N TRP A 249 -18.63 -56.43 -1.42
CA TRP A 249 -18.40 -55.46 -2.49
C TRP A 249 -18.46 -54.02 -2.00
N LYS A 250 -19.48 -53.68 -1.20
CA LYS A 250 -19.54 -52.36 -0.54
C LYS A 250 -18.31 -52.08 0.31
N LEU A 251 -17.82 -53.09 1.05
CA LEU A 251 -16.61 -52.94 1.85
C LEU A 251 -15.36 -52.76 0.98
N TYR A 252 -15.30 -53.35 -0.22
CA TYR A 252 -14.22 -53.12 -1.18
C TYR A 252 -14.27 -51.71 -1.78
N GLU A 253 -15.46 -51.18 -2.07
CA GLU A 253 -15.64 -49.78 -2.49
C GLU A 253 -15.17 -48.83 -1.38
N GLU A 254 -15.62 -49.03 -0.14
CA GLU A 254 -15.16 -48.26 1.02
C GLU A 254 -13.64 -48.38 1.22
N ARG A 255 -13.06 -49.56 0.98
CA ARG A 255 -11.60 -49.75 1.05
C ARG A 255 -10.88 -48.86 0.04
N ALA A 256 -11.35 -48.83 -1.21
CA ALA A 256 -10.72 -48.02 -2.24
C ALA A 256 -10.81 -46.52 -1.90
N GLU A 257 -11.93 -46.07 -1.34
CA GLU A 257 -12.09 -44.70 -0.84
C GLU A 257 -11.12 -44.40 0.32
N VAL A 258 -11.06 -45.27 1.33
CA VAL A 258 -10.17 -45.09 2.49
C VAL A 258 -8.70 -45.12 2.06
N ASP A 259 -8.30 -46.03 1.17
CA ASP A 259 -6.94 -46.11 0.66
C ASP A 259 -6.57 -44.83 -0.12
N ALA A 260 -7.48 -44.29 -0.92
CA ALA A 260 -7.28 -43.02 -1.61
C ALA A 260 -7.12 -41.85 -0.62
N ASP A 261 -8.01 -41.75 0.37
CA ASP A 261 -7.96 -40.72 1.41
C ASP A 261 -6.66 -40.81 2.23
N LEU A 262 -6.22 -42.03 2.56
CA LEU A 262 -4.96 -42.25 3.26
C LEU A 262 -3.76 -41.81 2.42
N CYS A 263 -3.74 -42.12 1.12
CA CYS A 263 -2.67 -41.66 0.23
C CYS A 263 -2.62 -40.12 0.14
N LEU A 264 -3.78 -39.46 0.08
CA LEU A 264 -3.87 -38.00 0.08
C LEU A 264 -3.43 -37.39 1.41
N ALA A 265 -3.80 -38.02 2.53
CA ALA A 265 -3.38 -37.62 3.85
C ALA A 265 -1.86 -37.79 4.05
N ASP A 266 -1.29 -38.91 3.59
CA ASP A 266 0.16 -39.16 3.59
C ASP A 266 0.90 -38.09 2.78
N ALA A 267 0.44 -37.79 1.56
CA ALA A 267 1.02 -36.74 0.72
C ALA A 267 0.92 -35.35 1.39
N ARG A 268 -0.21 -35.07 2.05
CA ARG A 268 -0.41 -33.82 2.79
C ARG A 268 0.50 -33.74 4.02
N SER A 269 0.71 -34.85 4.73
CA SER A 269 1.62 -34.96 5.87
C SER A 269 3.05 -34.65 5.44
N LEU A 270 3.51 -35.23 4.33
CA LEU A 270 4.82 -34.93 3.75
C LEU A 270 4.96 -33.45 3.41
N LEU A 271 3.97 -32.85 2.75
CA LEU A 271 3.99 -31.41 2.44
C LEU A 271 4.09 -30.56 3.73
N MET A 272 3.27 -30.85 4.74
CA MET A 272 3.29 -30.12 6.02
C MET A 272 4.63 -30.26 6.75
N LEU A 273 5.27 -31.43 6.65
CA LEU A 273 6.61 -31.64 7.20
C LEU A 273 7.65 -30.76 6.48
N HIS A 274 7.61 -30.67 5.16
CA HIS A 274 8.50 -29.80 4.38
C HIS A 274 8.26 -28.32 4.74
N GLU A 275 7.00 -27.89 4.81
CA GLU A 275 6.66 -26.55 5.29
C GLU A 275 7.19 -26.29 6.70
N TYR A 276 7.04 -27.24 7.62
CA TYR A 276 7.55 -27.13 9.00
C TYR A 276 9.07 -27.00 9.05
N GLN A 277 9.80 -27.81 8.27
CA GLN A 277 11.27 -27.74 8.19
C GLN A 277 11.74 -26.39 7.67
N ILE A 278 11.10 -25.86 6.62
CA ILE A 278 11.35 -24.50 6.13
C ILE A 278 11.10 -23.49 7.25
N LEU A 279 9.96 -23.56 7.93
CA LEU A 279 9.65 -22.65 9.03
C LEU A 279 10.68 -22.72 10.17
N LEU A 280 11.29 -23.88 10.42
CA LEU A 280 12.33 -24.06 11.42
C LEU A 280 13.63 -23.35 11.02
N VAL A 281 14.05 -23.47 9.75
CA VAL A 281 15.23 -22.76 9.22
C VAL A 281 15.06 -21.24 9.30
N PHE A 282 13.88 -20.74 8.94
CA PHE A 282 13.59 -19.31 8.96
C PHE A 282 13.41 -18.75 10.39
N ARG A 283 13.15 -19.60 11.40
CA ARG A 283 12.85 -19.18 12.77
C ARG A 283 13.98 -18.39 13.42
N GLN A 284 15.23 -18.80 13.22
CA GLN A 284 16.38 -18.16 13.85
C GLN A 284 16.59 -16.75 13.29
N LYS A 285 16.59 -16.63 11.95
CA LYS A 285 16.66 -15.33 11.26
C LYS A 285 15.47 -14.42 11.61
N ASP A 286 14.25 -14.96 11.64
CA ASP A 286 13.04 -14.23 12.09
C ASP A 286 13.23 -13.65 13.51
N ARG A 287 13.91 -14.39 14.40
CA ARG A 287 14.18 -13.93 15.77
C ARG A 287 15.25 -12.85 15.78
N GLU A 288 16.33 -13.03 15.04
CA GLU A 288 17.44 -12.07 14.95
C GLU A 288 16.95 -10.72 14.43
N LEU A 289 16.20 -10.70 13.31
CA LEU A 289 15.63 -9.46 12.76
C LEU A 289 14.68 -8.76 13.74
N ARG A 290 13.88 -9.51 14.50
CA ARG A 290 12.99 -8.94 15.52
C ARG A 290 13.76 -8.35 16.70
N LEU A 291 14.81 -9.02 17.16
CA LEU A 291 15.65 -8.51 18.24
C LEU A 291 16.36 -7.22 17.81
N GLN A 292 16.89 -7.17 16.58
CA GLN A 292 17.47 -5.94 16.02
C GLN A 292 16.44 -4.81 15.93
N TYR A 293 15.23 -5.10 15.48
CA TYR A 293 14.14 -4.12 15.47
C TYR A 293 13.78 -3.63 16.89
N GLU A 294 13.69 -4.53 17.87
CA GLU A 294 13.38 -4.16 19.25
C GLU A 294 14.50 -3.33 19.89
N GLU A 295 15.76 -3.63 19.62
CA GLU A 295 16.92 -2.91 20.13
C GLU A 295 17.05 -1.50 19.53
N THR A 296 16.89 -1.39 18.20
CA THR A 296 16.83 -0.08 17.53
C THR A 296 15.63 0.74 18.00
N LYS A 297 14.49 0.10 18.24
CA LYS A 297 13.29 0.76 18.76
C LYS A 297 13.50 1.29 20.17
N ARG A 298 14.09 0.49 21.07
CA ARG A 298 14.43 0.93 22.43
C ARG A 298 15.39 2.11 22.40
N SER A 299 16.43 2.03 21.56
CA SER A 299 17.40 3.12 21.39
C SER A 299 16.72 4.42 20.91
N HIS A 300 15.81 4.33 19.94
CA HIS A 300 15.03 5.47 19.46
C HIS A 300 14.12 6.06 20.55
N GLU A 301 13.44 5.21 21.32
CA GLU A 301 12.60 5.64 22.44
C GLU A 301 13.40 6.30 23.56
N GLU A 302 14.60 5.80 23.87
CA GLU A 302 15.52 6.39 24.85
C GLU A 302 15.99 7.78 24.39
N ARG A 303 16.40 7.94 23.13
CA ARG A 303 16.78 9.25 22.58
C ARG A 303 15.62 10.24 22.59
N ASN A 304 14.41 9.81 22.29
CA ASN A 304 13.24 10.67 22.36
C ASN A 304 12.89 11.08 23.80
N LYS A 305 13.13 10.22 24.80
CA LYS A 305 12.98 10.60 26.22
C LYS A 305 14.01 11.66 26.60
N GLU A 306 15.27 11.45 26.27
CA GLU A 306 16.36 12.43 26.49
C GLU A 306 16.03 13.78 25.83
N MET A 307 15.50 13.76 24.61
CA MET A 307 15.06 14.96 23.90
C MET A 307 13.94 15.71 24.63
N VAL A 308 12.92 14.99 25.15
CA VAL A 308 11.84 15.60 25.92
C VAL A 308 12.35 16.20 27.24
N GLU A 309 13.29 15.54 27.90
CA GLU A 309 13.94 16.07 29.12
C GLU A 309 14.73 17.34 28.83
N LEU A 310 15.49 17.39 27.73
CA LEU A 310 16.20 18.61 27.31
C LEU A 310 15.25 19.75 26.93
N GLN A 311 14.14 19.45 26.24
CA GLN A 311 13.11 20.45 25.92
C GLN A 311 12.50 21.04 27.19
N LYS A 312 12.25 20.21 28.21
CA LYS A 312 11.80 20.67 29.53
C LYS A 312 12.85 21.59 30.19
N GLY A 313 14.13 21.21 30.14
CA GLY A 313 15.25 22.02 30.66
C GLY A 313 15.36 23.39 29.99
N ILE A 314 15.10 23.49 28.68
CA ILE A 314 15.01 24.78 27.98
C ILE A 314 13.87 25.64 28.52
N GLY A 315 12.69 25.05 28.76
CA GLY A 315 11.55 25.78 29.32
C GLY A 315 11.86 26.36 30.72
N GLU A 316 12.51 25.58 31.58
CA GLU A 316 12.95 26.03 32.91
C GLU A 316 13.99 27.17 32.81
N GLN A 317 14.93 27.06 31.89
CA GLN A 317 15.96 28.08 31.66
C GLN A 317 15.38 29.38 31.07
N ALA A 318 14.42 29.27 30.15
CA ALA A 318 13.71 30.42 29.61
C ALA A 318 12.96 31.19 30.70
N ALA A 319 12.30 30.46 31.63
CA ALA A 319 11.63 31.06 32.78
C ALA A 319 12.61 31.74 33.76
N LEU A 320 13.83 31.20 33.92
CA LEU A 320 14.87 31.85 34.71
C LEU A 320 15.36 33.14 34.05
N ILE A 321 15.57 33.12 32.73
CA ILE A 321 15.98 34.30 31.95
C ILE A 321 14.91 35.39 32.00
N GLU A 322 13.63 35.03 31.90
CA GLU A 322 12.51 35.98 32.02
C GLU A 322 12.52 36.66 33.40
N LYS A 323 12.64 35.89 34.49
CA LYS A 323 12.75 36.44 35.86
C LYS A 323 13.96 37.35 36.02
N LEU A 324 15.11 37.01 35.43
CA LEU A 324 16.30 37.86 35.46
C LEU A 324 16.09 39.15 34.64
N GLN A 325 15.41 39.07 33.50
CA GLN A 325 15.06 40.24 32.70
C GLN A 325 14.10 41.18 33.43
N GLU A 326 13.10 40.64 34.12
CA GLU A 326 12.18 41.43 34.96
C GLU A 326 12.91 42.11 36.12
N LYS A 327 13.76 41.37 36.85
CA LYS A 327 14.58 41.94 37.93
C LYS A 327 15.53 43.01 37.41
N ASN A 328 16.16 42.79 36.25
CA ASN A 328 17.04 43.77 35.62
C ASN A 328 16.28 45.04 35.22
N LYS A 329 15.06 44.91 34.67
CA LYS A 329 14.20 46.06 34.34
C LYS A 329 13.80 46.83 35.61
N ALA A 330 13.36 46.12 36.65
CA ALA A 330 13.00 46.74 37.92
C ALA A 330 14.19 47.47 38.56
N PHE A 331 15.36 46.83 38.59
CA PHE A 331 16.59 47.39 39.13
C PHE A 331 17.13 48.55 38.29
N ARG A 332 16.97 48.50 36.97
CA ARG A 332 17.27 49.63 36.09
C ARG A 332 16.39 50.84 36.41
N HIS A 333 15.09 50.64 36.61
CA HIS A 333 14.18 51.73 36.99
C HIS A 333 14.49 52.29 38.39
N GLU A 334 14.89 51.44 39.34
CA GLU A 334 15.38 51.87 40.65
C GLU A 334 16.65 52.72 40.53
N GLY A 335 17.59 52.31 39.68
CA GLY A 335 18.80 53.08 39.38
C GLY A 335 18.51 54.43 38.71
N GLU A 336 17.61 54.47 37.73
CA GLU A 336 17.15 55.70 37.08
C GLU A 336 16.48 56.65 38.10
N TYR A 337 15.59 56.13 38.95
CA TYR A 337 14.94 56.89 40.03
C TYR A 337 15.94 57.43 41.07
N PHE A 338 16.94 56.63 41.44
CA PHE A 338 18.01 57.05 42.34
C PHE A 338 18.82 58.21 41.75
N ILE A 339 19.10 58.18 40.44
CA ILE A 339 19.83 59.25 39.76
C ILE A 339 19.00 60.53 39.72
N GLU A 340 17.71 60.44 39.36
CA GLU A 340 16.78 61.58 39.34
C GLU A 340 16.59 62.23 40.72
N SER A 341 16.66 61.44 41.79
CA SER A 341 16.43 61.93 43.16
C SER A 341 17.69 62.50 43.83
N ASN A 342 18.89 62.01 43.47
CA ASN A 342 20.13 62.31 44.20
C ASN A 342 21.07 63.31 43.51
N PHE A 343 20.88 63.58 42.22
CA PHE A 343 21.75 64.46 41.42
C PHE A 343 21.00 65.69 40.88
N PRO A 344 21.66 66.86 40.77
CA PRO A 344 21.09 68.03 40.11
C PRO A 344 20.73 67.75 38.64
N ALA A 345 19.65 68.35 38.15
CA ALA A 345 19.11 68.12 36.79
C ALA A 345 20.14 68.31 35.66
N GLU A 346 21.15 69.17 35.86
CA GLU A 346 22.25 69.40 34.91
C GLU A 346 23.17 68.18 34.75
N HIS A 347 23.37 67.40 35.81
CA HIS A 347 24.26 66.23 35.79
C HIS A 347 23.53 64.92 35.51
N VAL A 348 22.20 64.86 35.67
CA VAL A 348 21.39 63.64 35.43
C VAL A 348 21.67 62.97 34.08
N PRO A 349 21.73 63.69 32.92
CA PRO A 349 22.02 63.04 31.63
C PRO A 349 23.37 62.33 31.59
N TYR A 350 24.39 62.93 32.22
CA TYR A 350 25.73 62.37 32.28
C TYR A 350 25.79 61.16 33.22
N VAL A 351 25.24 61.28 34.43
CA VAL A 351 25.20 60.19 35.41
C VAL A 351 24.41 58.99 34.87
N THR A 352 23.28 59.23 34.18
CA THR A 352 22.50 58.17 33.51
C THR A 352 23.29 57.52 32.37
N LYS A 353 24.05 58.29 31.57
CA LYS A 353 24.95 57.75 30.54
C LYS A 353 25.98 56.80 31.17
N VAL A 354 26.61 57.21 32.27
CA VAL A 354 27.61 56.40 33.00
C VAL A 354 26.98 55.15 33.61
N PHE A 355 25.80 55.26 34.24
CA PHE A 355 25.07 54.12 34.79
C PHE A 355 24.65 53.09 33.72
N LEU A 356 24.18 53.55 32.55
CA LEU A 356 23.74 52.69 31.45
C LEU A 356 24.89 52.13 30.60
N ARG A 357 26.10 52.68 30.75
CA ARG A 357 27.28 52.27 30.00
C ARG A 357 27.61 50.80 30.27
N GLN A 358 27.75 50.03 29.19
CA GLN A 358 28.12 48.62 29.25
C GLN A 358 29.64 48.49 29.38
N ILE A 359 30.11 47.93 30.50
CA ILE A 359 31.53 47.56 30.64
C ILE A 359 31.63 46.09 30.26
N LYS A 360 32.58 45.74 29.37
CA LYS A 360 33.00 44.35 29.21
C LYS A 360 33.81 43.97 30.44
N ARG A 361 33.18 43.33 31.43
CA ARG A 361 33.91 42.81 32.59
C ARG A 361 34.68 41.57 32.13
N ARG A 362 36.01 41.58 32.28
CA ARG A 362 36.79 40.35 32.12
C ARG A 362 36.27 39.37 33.16
N LYS A 363 35.77 38.24 32.66
CA LYS A 363 35.18 37.16 33.45
C LYS A 363 36.12 36.85 34.64
N HIS A 364 35.55 36.85 35.84
CA HIS A 364 36.25 36.46 37.06
C HIS A 364 36.98 35.14 36.80
N LEU A 365 38.32 35.17 36.92
CA LEU A 365 39.22 34.04 36.74
C LEU A 365 38.73 32.84 37.54
N GLY A 366 38.12 31.87 36.87
CA GLY A 366 37.60 30.67 37.53
C GLY A 366 37.37 29.47 36.63
N ASP A 367 37.49 29.60 35.31
CA ASP A 367 37.23 28.49 34.39
C ASP A 367 38.34 28.44 33.32
N VAL A 368 39.56 28.11 33.76
CA VAL A 368 40.72 27.78 32.89
C VAL A 368 40.71 26.28 32.55
N ALA A 369 39.52 25.69 32.43
CA ALA A 369 39.39 24.27 32.13
C ALA A 369 38.40 24.08 30.98
N SER A 370 38.96 24.06 29.77
CA SER A 370 38.56 23.23 28.62
C SER A 370 38.54 24.06 27.33
N ASP A 371 39.73 24.17 26.73
CA ASP A 371 39.96 23.71 25.36
C ASP A 371 38.99 24.28 24.30
N ASP A 372 39.19 25.55 23.95
CA ASP A 372 38.80 26.07 22.63
C ASP A 372 39.84 27.12 22.22
N ASP A 373 40.93 26.60 21.64
CA ASP A 373 42.11 27.28 21.11
C ASP A 373 41.78 28.07 19.82
N ASP A 374 40.71 28.88 19.80
CA ASP A 374 40.53 29.83 18.69
C ASP A 374 41.31 31.12 18.98
N ILE A 375 42.62 30.98 18.80
CA ILE A 375 43.64 32.01 18.87
C ILE A 375 43.58 32.88 17.59
N THR A 376 42.40 33.33 17.18
CA THR A 376 42.29 34.43 16.22
C THR A 376 42.43 35.74 16.99
N SER A 377 43.68 35.99 17.37
CA SER A 377 44.23 37.28 17.77
C SER A 377 44.24 38.19 16.54
N ASP A 378 43.09 38.75 16.22
CA ASP A 378 42.94 39.91 15.32
C ASP A 378 42.47 41.05 16.25
N ASP A 379 43.32 41.55 17.14
CA ASP A 379 44.31 42.63 16.91
C ASP A 379 43.74 43.93 16.33
N ASP A 380 42.41 44.10 16.31
CA ASP A 380 41.81 45.43 16.28
C ASP A 380 41.78 46.03 17.70
N ASP A 381 42.99 46.42 18.12
CA ASP A 381 43.33 47.36 19.19
C ASP A 381 42.92 48.81 18.85
N GLU A 382 41.75 49.01 18.26
CA GLU A 382 41.30 50.34 17.85
C GLU A 382 40.15 50.79 18.77
N ASP A 383 40.43 51.86 19.50
CA ASP A 383 39.52 52.61 20.35
C ASP A 383 39.14 51.97 21.69
N VAL A 384 40.17 51.63 22.48
CA VAL A 384 40.14 52.06 23.89
C VAL A 384 40.17 53.60 23.84
N ASN A 385 39.03 54.22 23.55
CA ASN A 385 38.92 55.67 23.52
C ASN A 385 39.44 56.16 24.86
N GLU A 386 40.51 56.94 24.83
CA GLU A 386 41.17 57.49 26.02
C GLU A 386 40.19 58.36 26.83
N ASP A 387 39.13 58.84 26.18
CA ASP A 387 37.94 59.47 26.78
C ASP A 387 37.23 58.58 27.84
N ASP A 388 37.46 57.27 27.80
CA ASP A 388 36.87 56.28 28.72
C ASP A 388 37.38 56.43 30.15
N LEU A 389 38.64 56.85 30.34
CA LEU A 389 39.23 57.01 31.68
C LEU A 389 38.81 58.33 32.33
N TRP A 390 38.54 59.37 31.52
CA TRP A 390 38.21 60.70 32.02
C TRP A 390 36.72 60.88 32.35
N GLU A 391 35.83 60.03 31.80
CA GLU A 391 34.38 60.09 32.07
C GLU A 391 33.95 59.40 33.40
N GLU A 392 34.86 58.79 34.18
CA GLU A 392 34.52 58.23 35.51
C GLU A 392 34.75 59.21 36.67
N ALA A 393 35.16 60.45 36.35
CA ALA A 393 35.33 61.51 37.33
C ALA A 393 33.98 61.92 37.96
N CYS A 394 33.94 61.96 39.30
CA CYS A 394 32.79 62.46 40.05
C CYS A 394 32.45 63.89 39.59
N PRO A 395 31.21 64.17 39.13
CA PRO A 395 30.82 65.52 38.72
C PRO A 395 31.12 66.55 39.82
N SER A 396 31.67 67.71 39.44
CA SER A 396 31.95 68.82 40.36
C SER A 396 30.69 69.20 41.15
N ASN A 397 30.78 69.26 42.49
CA ASN A 397 29.69 69.45 43.47
C ASN A 397 28.81 68.22 43.81
N CYS A 398 29.17 67.01 43.39
CA CYS A 398 28.51 65.78 43.86
C CYS A 398 29.26 65.13 45.03
N SER A 399 28.55 64.50 45.96
CA SER A 399 29.21 63.74 47.04
C SER A 399 29.84 62.47 46.46
N ALA A 400 31.10 62.21 46.84
CA ALA A 400 31.82 61.01 46.42
C ALA A 400 31.05 59.72 46.75
N ASP A 401 30.34 59.70 47.88
CA ASP A 401 29.53 58.56 48.33
C ASP A 401 28.37 58.26 47.36
N ARG A 402 27.63 59.28 46.90
CA ARG A 402 26.51 59.09 45.95
C ARG A 402 27.00 58.61 44.58
N TRP A 403 28.16 59.09 44.15
CA TRP A 403 28.81 58.62 42.92
C TRP A 403 29.22 57.15 43.02
N GLN A 404 29.83 56.75 44.14
CA GLN A 404 30.16 55.34 44.42
C GLN A 404 28.91 54.45 44.44
N GLU A 405 27.79 54.93 44.99
CA GLU A 405 26.51 54.21 44.94
C GLU A 405 26.03 54.02 43.49
N VAL A 406 26.13 55.02 42.61
CA VAL A 406 25.79 54.85 41.17
C VAL A 406 26.69 53.83 40.49
N LEU A 407 27.99 53.85 40.75
CA LEU A 407 28.93 52.87 40.22
C LEU A 407 28.61 51.45 40.74
N ALA A 408 28.29 51.31 42.03
CA ALA A 408 27.85 50.05 42.60
C ALA A 408 26.51 49.56 42.01
N MET A 409 25.59 50.48 41.71
CA MET A 409 24.34 50.16 41.00
C MET A 409 24.63 49.73 39.55
N ARG A 410 25.57 50.37 38.86
CA ARG A 410 26.02 49.96 37.52
C ARG A 410 26.59 48.53 37.54
N GLU A 411 27.44 48.21 38.52
CA GLU A 411 28.01 46.87 38.68
C GLU A 411 26.91 45.81 38.88
N LYS A 412 25.97 46.05 39.79
CA LYS A 412 24.82 45.16 40.01
C LYS A 412 23.96 44.98 38.76
N ARG A 413 23.76 46.05 37.96
CA ARG A 413 23.05 45.96 36.67
C ARG A 413 23.81 45.07 35.70
N LEU A 414 25.13 45.24 35.62
CA LEU A 414 25.98 44.39 34.79
C LEU A 414 25.94 42.93 35.27
N ASP A 415 25.80 42.66 36.58
CA ASP A 415 25.64 41.28 37.10
C ASP A 415 24.39 40.60 36.54
N TYR A 416 23.28 41.33 36.45
CA TYR A 416 22.08 40.80 35.81
C TYR A 416 22.26 40.58 34.31
N VAL A 417 22.94 41.50 33.61
CA VAL A 417 23.20 41.37 32.17
C VAL A 417 24.08 40.14 31.91
N ASP A 418 25.14 39.96 32.70
CA ASP A 418 26.04 38.82 32.59
C ASP A 418 25.29 37.51 32.90
N ALA A 419 24.50 37.47 33.98
CA ALA A 419 23.67 36.31 34.31
C ALA A 419 22.64 35.97 33.21
N ILE A 420 22.04 36.97 32.56
CA ILE A 420 21.15 36.77 31.40
C ILE A 420 21.94 36.20 30.21
N SER A 421 23.13 36.73 29.94
CA SER A 421 23.98 36.26 28.83
C SER A 421 24.45 34.81 29.04
N GLU A 422 24.88 34.46 30.25
CA GLU A 422 25.20 33.09 30.64
C GLU A 422 23.99 32.19 30.55
N GLY A 423 22.83 32.70 30.94
CA GLY A 423 21.57 32.00 30.85
C GLY A 423 21.21 31.64 29.41
N ARG A 424 21.35 32.61 28.49
CA ARG A 424 21.17 32.42 27.05
C ARG A 424 22.19 31.44 26.47
N ARG A 425 23.47 31.52 26.87
CA ARG A 425 24.50 30.57 26.44
C ARG A 425 24.17 29.13 26.84
N LYS A 426 23.67 28.90 28.06
CA LYS A 426 23.20 27.59 28.51
C LYS A 426 21.99 27.11 27.70
N GLN A 427 21.06 28.02 27.39
CA GLN A 427 19.90 27.70 26.56
C GLN A 427 20.31 27.31 25.12
N GLU A 428 21.23 28.05 24.50
CA GLU A 428 21.78 27.73 23.17
C GLU A 428 22.54 26.40 23.17
N GLN A 429 23.28 26.08 24.23
CA GLN A 429 23.93 24.78 24.38
C GLN A 429 22.91 23.64 24.47
N MET A 430 21.82 23.80 25.22
CA MET A 430 20.74 22.79 25.27
C MET A 430 20.01 22.66 23.92
N GLN A 431 19.80 23.78 23.20
CA GLN A 431 19.21 23.75 21.86
C GLN A 431 20.08 22.97 20.88
N ARG A 432 21.41 23.16 20.91
CA ARG A 432 22.36 22.39 20.10
C ARG A 432 22.26 20.89 20.39
N ARG A 433 22.26 20.49 21.66
CA ARG A 433 22.09 19.09 22.08
C ARG A 433 20.75 18.50 21.61
N ILE A 434 19.66 19.27 21.62
CA ILE A 434 18.38 18.80 21.09
C ILE A 434 18.45 18.55 19.59
N GLU A 435 19.07 19.43 18.82
CA GLU A 435 19.21 19.23 17.38
C GLU A 435 20.09 18.00 17.07
N GLU A 436 21.16 17.78 17.84
CA GLU A 436 21.96 16.54 17.77
C GLU A 436 21.12 15.29 18.07
N HIS A 437 20.35 15.28 19.18
CA HIS A 437 19.47 14.16 19.52
C HIS A 437 18.37 13.94 18.47
N LYS A 438 17.88 15.01 17.84
CA LYS A 438 16.88 14.95 16.78
C LYS A 438 17.46 14.31 15.51
N GLN A 439 18.66 14.70 15.09
CA GLN A 439 19.36 14.08 13.96
C GLN A 439 19.57 12.58 14.21
N LEU A 440 20.07 12.21 15.39
CA LEU A 440 20.24 10.80 15.78
C LEU A 440 18.90 10.05 15.84
N SER A 441 17.82 10.69 16.28
CA SER A 441 16.47 10.11 16.29
C SER A 441 15.97 9.85 14.86
N GLU A 442 16.21 10.77 13.93
CA GLU A 442 15.89 10.60 12.51
C GLU A 442 16.70 9.46 11.87
N GLU A 443 17.99 9.35 12.18
CA GLU A 443 18.83 8.21 11.76
C GLU A 443 18.32 6.87 12.31
N LEU A 444 17.97 6.81 13.59
CA LEU A 444 17.39 5.62 14.20
C LEU A 444 16.01 5.29 13.63
N ASN A 445 15.20 6.29 13.28
CA ASN A 445 13.92 6.10 12.63
C ASN A 445 14.09 5.55 11.21
N ASN A 446 15.09 6.02 10.47
CA ASN A 446 15.47 5.45 9.19
C ASN A 446 15.92 3.99 9.36
N ALA A 447 16.74 3.67 10.36
CA ALA A 447 17.14 2.29 10.68
C ALA A 447 15.94 1.40 11.07
N LEU A 448 14.96 1.96 11.78
CA LEU A 448 13.69 1.28 12.08
C LEU A 448 12.88 1.00 10.81
N SER A 449 12.82 1.96 9.88
CA SER A 449 12.14 1.75 8.59
C SER A 449 12.82 0.65 7.77
N LEU A 450 14.17 0.64 7.74
CA LEU A 450 14.96 -0.35 7.02
C LEU A 450 14.84 -1.75 7.64
N SER A 451 14.85 -1.86 8.97
CA SER A 451 14.64 -3.14 9.65
C SER A 451 13.22 -3.67 9.48
N LEU A 452 12.19 -2.80 9.44
CA LEU A 452 10.83 -3.20 9.09
C LEU A 452 10.73 -3.70 7.65
N GLN A 453 11.34 -3.00 6.69
CA GLN A 453 11.41 -3.44 5.30
C GLN A 453 12.12 -4.79 5.19
N ALA A 454 13.26 -4.98 5.86
CA ALA A 454 13.98 -6.26 5.89
C ALA A 454 13.10 -7.39 6.47
N ILE A 455 12.28 -7.11 7.50
CA ILE A 455 11.31 -8.08 8.04
C ILE A 455 10.22 -8.40 7.01
N GLU A 456 9.73 -7.43 6.24
CA GLU A 456 8.73 -7.63 5.19
C GLU A 456 9.28 -8.42 4.01
N ASP A 457 10.47 -8.08 3.55
CA ASP A 457 11.20 -8.79 2.50
C ASP A 457 11.46 -10.25 2.91
N PHE A 458 11.94 -10.46 4.15
CA PHE A 458 12.17 -11.80 4.68
C PHE A 458 10.87 -12.61 4.82
N LYS A 459 9.77 -11.97 5.24
CA LYS A 459 8.44 -12.60 5.21
C LYS A 459 8.01 -12.92 3.78
N GLY A 460 8.33 -12.08 2.81
CA GLY A 460 8.13 -12.29 1.38
C GLY A 460 8.88 -13.53 0.87
N GLU A 461 10.18 -13.64 1.17
CA GLU A 461 11.01 -14.79 0.84
C GLU A 461 10.48 -16.08 1.47
N LYS A 462 10.13 -16.04 2.76
CA LYS A 462 9.53 -17.16 3.49
C LYS A 462 8.24 -17.63 2.82
N ARG A 463 7.35 -16.70 2.46
CA ARG A 463 6.10 -17.00 1.74
C ARG A 463 6.37 -17.60 0.38
N LYS A 464 7.31 -17.03 -0.39
CA LYS A 464 7.70 -17.54 -1.70
C LYS A 464 8.21 -18.98 -1.60
N GLN A 465 9.09 -19.29 -0.65
CA GLN A 465 9.61 -20.65 -0.46
C GLN A 465 8.52 -21.65 -0.07
N LEU A 466 7.61 -21.27 0.82
CA LEU A 466 6.48 -22.12 1.21
C LEU A 466 5.50 -22.35 0.05
N ASN A 467 5.21 -21.30 -0.73
CA ASN A 467 4.26 -21.39 -1.82
C ASN A 467 4.80 -22.16 -3.05
N MET A 468 6.11 -22.12 -3.27
CA MET A 468 6.75 -22.87 -4.35
C MET A 468 6.83 -24.38 -4.09
N LEU A 469 6.40 -24.86 -2.91
CA LEU A 469 6.33 -26.29 -2.63
C LEU A 469 5.32 -26.98 -3.53
N HIS A 470 5.68 -28.18 -3.96
CA HIS A 470 4.79 -29.04 -4.73
C HIS A 470 3.68 -29.59 -3.84
N THR A 471 2.45 -29.32 -4.23
CA THR A 471 1.23 -29.73 -3.54
C THR A 471 0.46 -30.70 -4.41
N LEU A 472 -0.04 -31.78 -3.80
CA LEU A 472 -0.84 -32.77 -4.51
C LEU A 472 -2.32 -32.42 -4.38
N VAL A 473 -3.00 -32.30 -5.52
CA VAL A 473 -4.43 -32.01 -5.60
C VAL A 473 -5.13 -33.18 -6.27
N ALA A 474 -6.05 -33.82 -5.56
CA ALA A 474 -6.96 -34.81 -6.11
C ALA A 474 -8.09 -34.11 -6.86
N LEU A 475 -8.31 -34.50 -8.10
CA LEU A 475 -9.41 -34.01 -8.93
C LEU A 475 -10.20 -35.21 -9.44
N ARG A 476 -11.52 -35.08 -9.48
CA ARG A 476 -12.38 -36.01 -10.21
C ARG A 476 -12.27 -35.72 -11.70
N CYS A 477 -12.48 -36.72 -12.55
CA CYS A 477 -12.47 -36.53 -14.01
C CYS A 477 -13.45 -35.44 -14.46
N SER A 478 -14.60 -35.30 -13.79
CA SER A 478 -15.58 -34.25 -14.07
C SER A 478 -15.14 -32.83 -13.71
N GLN A 479 -14.08 -32.66 -12.92
CA GLN A 479 -13.51 -31.36 -12.56
C GLN A 479 -12.45 -30.89 -13.55
N VAL A 480 -12.00 -31.76 -14.46
CA VAL A 480 -10.99 -31.43 -15.47
C VAL A 480 -11.69 -30.80 -16.68
N GLN A 481 -11.52 -29.49 -16.84
CA GLN A 481 -12.05 -28.73 -18.00
C GLN A 481 -11.02 -28.51 -19.10
N CYS A 482 -9.73 -28.73 -18.82
CA CYS A 482 -8.63 -28.66 -19.79
C CYS A 482 -8.54 -29.97 -20.59
N LEU A 483 -9.58 -30.25 -21.36
CA LEU A 483 -9.58 -31.39 -22.27
C LEU A 483 -8.72 -31.08 -23.50
N GLU A 484 -8.06 -32.10 -24.04
CA GLU A 484 -7.33 -31.98 -25.30
C GLU A 484 -8.31 -31.89 -26.50
N GLU A 485 -7.80 -31.67 -27.71
CA GLU A 485 -8.62 -31.54 -28.93
C GLU A 485 -9.59 -32.73 -29.14
N ASP A 486 -9.22 -33.91 -28.65
CA ASP A 486 -9.99 -35.15 -28.69
C ASP A 486 -11.05 -35.29 -27.58
N GLU A 487 -11.31 -34.25 -26.78
CA GLU A 487 -12.15 -34.29 -25.55
C GLU A 487 -11.65 -35.29 -24.49
N LYS A 488 -10.41 -35.77 -24.64
CA LYS A 488 -9.78 -36.69 -23.68
C LYS A 488 -9.11 -35.91 -22.57
N CYS A 489 -9.14 -36.50 -21.36
CA CYS A 489 -8.33 -36.02 -20.26
C CYS A 489 -6.85 -36.26 -20.58
N PRO A 490 -5.96 -35.27 -20.42
CA PRO A 490 -4.53 -35.46 -20.64
C PRO A 490 -3.98 -36.59 -19.77
N ASP A 491 -3.10 -37.43 -20.32
CA ASP A 491 -2.46 -38.52 -19.58
C ASP A 491 -1.57 -38.00 -18.44
N THR A 492 -1.06 -36.77 -18.57
CA THR A 492 -0.17 -36.16 -17.59
C THR A 492 -0.54 -34.70 -17.32
N PHE A 493 -0.78 -34.39 -16.05
CA PHE A 493 -1.11 -33.04 -15.57
C PHE A 493 0.13 -32.22 -15.13
N CYS A 494 1.35 -32.63 -15.49
CA CYS A 494 2.60 -31.91 -15.22
C CYS A 494 2.91 -30.87 -16.32
N ARG A 495 1.93 -30.04 -16.68
CA ARG A 495 2.13 -28.92 -17.60
C ARG A 495 2.10 -27.61 -16.80
N ASP A 496 3.00 -26.69 -17.12
CA ASP A 496 3.08 -25.38 -16.45
C ASP A 496 1.84 -24.50 -16.74
N ASP A 497 1.07 -24.83 -17.78
CA ASP A 497 -0.15 -24.12 -18.19
C ASP A 497 -1.40 -24.51 -17.37
N LEU A 498 -1.28 -25.50 -16.48
CA LEU A 498 -2.42 -26.01 -15.73
C LEU A 498 -2.63 -25.24 -14.42
N VAL A 499 -3.77 -24.57 -14.32
CA VAL A 499 -4.19 -23.84 -13.13
C VAL A 499 -5.43 -24.50 -12.52
N VAL A 500 -5.38 -24.77 -11.21
CA VAL A 500 -6.55 -25.21 -10.45
C VAL A 500 -7.06 -24.03 -9.64
N VAL A 501 -8.30 -23.62 -9.93
CA VAL A 501 -8.98 -22.53 -9.23
C VAL A 501 -10.20 -23.12 -8.53
N SER A 502 -10.43 -22.72 -7.28
CA SER A 502 -11.66 -23.13 -6.59
C SER A 502 -12.88 -22.45 -7.22
N ASP A 503 -14.00 -23.17 -7.31
CA ASP A 503 -15.26 -22.61 -7.85
C ASP A 503 -15.68 -21.35 -7.09
N HIS A 504 -15.43 -21.31 -5.79
CA HIS A 504 -15.70 -20.14 -4.97
C HIS A 504 -14.83 -18.93 -5.32
N ALA A 505 -13.53 -19.14 -5.61
CA ALA A 505 -12.65 -18.06 -6.06
C ALA A 505 -13.04 -17.56 -7.46
N LEU A 506 -13.45 -18.46 -8.35
CA LEU A 506 -14.00 -18.11 -9.67
C LEU A 506 -15.29 -17.31 -9.55
N ALA A 507 -16.22 -17.71 -8.69
CA ALA A 507 -17.46 -16.98 -8.43
C ALA A 507 -17.17 -15.59 -7.84
N LYS A 508 -16.25 -15.50 -6.88
CA LYS A 508 -15.78 -14.22 -6.32
C LYS A 508 -15.15 -13.32 -7.39
N LEU A 509 -14.33 -13.88 -8.28
CA LEU A 509 -13.72 -13.12 -9.36
C LEU A 509 -14.78 -12.60 -10.34
N ARG A 510 -15.76 -13.43 -10.72
CA ARG A 510 -16.88 -13.02 -11.56
C ARG A 510 -17.67 -11.89 -10.91
N HIS A 511 -18.00 -12.01 -9.64
CA HIS A 511 -18.68 -10.96 -8.88
C HIS A 511 -17.84 -9.69 -8.79
N ARG A 512 -16.53 -9.81 -8.54
CA ARG A 512 -15.61 -8.65 -8.50
C ARG A 512 -15.49 -7.96 -9.86
N ILE A 513 -15.57 -8.70 -10.96
CA ILE A 513 -15.58 -8.12 -12.32
C ILE A 513 -16.85 -7.31 -12.54
N GLU A 514 -18.00 -7.79 -12.05
CA GLU A 514 -19.27 -7.06 -12.08
C GLU A 514 -19.21 -5.79 -11.22
N GLU A 515 -18.74 -5.89 -9.97
CA GLU A 515 -18.50 -4.73 -9.09
C GLU A 515 -17.56 -3.70 -9.75
N LEU A 516 -16.43 -4.15 -10.33
CA LEU A 516 -15.49 -3.27 -11.01
C LEU A 516 -16.11 -2.61 -12.25
N ALA A 517 -17.01 -3.30 -12.96
CA ALA A 517 -17.76 -2.72 -14.06
C ALA A 517 -18.73 -1.63 -13.56
N GLU A 518 -19.33 -1.84 -12.38
CA GLU A 518 -20.18 -0.86 -11.71
C GLU A 518 -19.40 0.36 -11.24
N GLU A 519 -18.32 0.16 -10.49
CA GLU A 519 -17.47 1.24 -10.03
C GLU A 519 -16.89 2.04 -11.22
N LYS A 520 -16.53 1.38 -12.34
CA LYS A 520 -16.10 2.08 -13.56
C LYS A 520 -17.22 2.93 -14.16
N ARG A 521 -18.47 2.48 -14.10
CA ARG A 521 -19.64 3.23 -14.59
C ARG A 521 -19.87 4.47 -13.73
N GLU A 522 -19.84 4.32 -12.40
CA GLU A 522 -19.98 5.43 -11.45
C GLU A 522 -18.84 6.45 -11.58
N ARG A 523 -17.59 5.99 -11.71
CA ARG A 523 -16.47 6.91 -11.95
C ARG A 523 -16.63 7.67 -13.27
N ARG A 524 -17.20 7.05 -14.30
CA ARG A 524 -17.51 7.72 -15.58
C ARG A 524 -18.63 8.74 -15.44
N THR A 525 -19.67 8.50 -14.65
CA THR A 525 -20.73 9.49 -14.39
C THR A 525 -20.17 10.66 -13.59
N ASN A 526 -19.41 10.39 -12.54
CA ASN A 526 -18.77 11.43 -11.72
C ASN A 526 -17.83 12.30 -12.57
N LEU A 527 -17.04 11.70 -13.46
CA LEU A 527 -16.16 12.45 -14.37
C LEU A 527 -16.96 13.32 -15.35
N LYS A 528 -18.11 12.85 -15.85
CA LYS A 528 -19.00 13.67 -16.68
C LYS A 528 -19.57 14.86 -15.89
N GLU A 529 -20.03 14.63 -14.67
CA GLU A 529 -20.54 15.69 -13.79
C GLU A 529 -19.47 16.73 -13.47
N MET A 530 -18.26 16.30 -13.12
CA MET A 530 -17.14 17.21 -12.85
C MET A 530 -16.76 18.03 -14.09
N LYS A 531 -16.82 17.45 -15.29
CA LYS A 531 -16.63 18.19 -16.55
C LYS A 531 -17.72 19.25 -16.78
N LEU A 532 -18.99 18.91 -16.51
CA LEU A 532 -20.10 19.87 -16.61
C LEU A 532 -19.94 21.02 -15.62
N LYS A 533 -19.60 20.72 -14.36
CA LYS A 533 -19.29 21.71 -13.31
C LYS A 533 -18.13 22.61 -13.71
N LEU A 534 -17.05 22.05 -14.25
CA LEU A 534 -15.91 22.83 -14.74
C LEU A 534 -16.33 23.79 -15.86
N GLN A 535 -17.10 23.32 -16.85
CA GLN A 535 -17.61 24.18 -17.91
C GLN A 535 -18.53 25.29 -17.38
N GLN A 536 -19.37 24.98 -16.39
CA GLN A 536 -20.20 25.98 -15.73
C GLN A 536 -19.35 27.06 -15.04
N LEU A 537 -18.38 26.65 -14.21
CA LEU A 537 -17.49 27.58 -13.51
C LEU A 537 -16.66 28.43 -14.48
N GLN A 538 -16.24 27.87 -15.62
CA GLN A 538 -15.57 28.64 -16.66
C GLN A 538 -16.47 29.71 -17.28
N ARG A 539 -17.74 29.41 -17.57
CA ARG A 539 -18.71 30.40 -18.06
C ARG A 539 -18.96 31.49 -17.02
N GLU A 540 -19.13 31.12 -15.75
CA GLU A 540 -19.32 32.07 -14.65
C GLU A 540 -18.09 32.97 -14.43
N ARG A 541 -16.88 32.41 -14.52
CA ARG A 541 -15.63 33.17 -14.45
C ARG A 541 -15.55 34.19 -15.57
N LEU A 542 -15.81 33.78 -16.81
CA LEU A 542 -15.79 34.69 -17.96
C LEU A 542 -16.83 35.80 -17.81
N ALA A 543 -18.06 35.47 -17.40
CA ALA A 543 -19.10 36.46 -17.16
C ALA A 543 -18.74 37.47 -16.05
N LYS A 544 -18.14 36.99 -14.95
CA LYS A 544 -17.64 37.87 -13.87
C LYS A 544 -16.47 38.74 -14.33
N GLN A 545 -15.57 38.21 -15.16
CA GLN A 545 -14.46 38.99 -15.73
C GLN A 545 -14.96 40.07 -16.69
N THR A 546 -15.94 39.76 -17.57
CA THR A 546 -16.55 40.78 -18.43
C THR A 546 -17.30 41.84 -17.63
N LEU A 547 -17.98 41.44 -16.56
CA LEU A 547 -18.66 42.37 -15.67
C LEU A 547 -17.65 43.25 -14.93
N HIS A 548 -16.56 42.67 -14.43
CA HIS A 548 -15.47 43.40 -13.78
C HIS A 548 -14.85 44.43 -14.73
N ALA A 549 -14.56 44.04 -15.98
CA ALA A 549 -14.04 44.95 -16.99
C ALA A 549 -14.99 46.11 -17.29
N GLN A 550 -16.31 45.85 -17.39
CA GLN A 550 -17.32 46.90 -17.54
C GLN A 550 -17.37 47.84 -16.33
N TRP A 551 -17.19 47.32 -15.12
CA TRP A 551 -17.13 48.16 -13.92
C TRP A 551 -15.84 48.96 -13.85
N GLU A 552 -14.69 48.38 -14.21
CA GLU A 552 -13.43 49.09 -14.33
C GLU A 552 -13.57 50.24 -15.33
N GLU A 553 -14.15 50.01 -16.51
CA GLU A 553 -14.41 51.05 -17.51
C GLU A 553 -15.33 52.15 -16.98
N LYS A 554 -16.46 51.80 -16.35
CA LYS A 554 -17.35 52.79 -15.71
C LYS A 554 -16.67 53.57 -14.58
N VAL A 555 -15.81 52.91 -13.80
CA VAL A 555 -15.03 53.55 -12.74
C VAL A 555 -14.01 54.50 -13.35
N TYR A 556 -13.32 54.12 -14.42
CA TYR A 556 -12.42 54.99 -15.17
C TYR A 556 -13.16 56.21 -15.74
N GLU A 557 -14.30 56.02 -16.41
CA GLU A 557 -15.13 57.12 -16.94
C GLU A 557 -15.61 58.05 -15.82
N ALA A 558 -16.11 57.50 -14.71
CA ALA A 558 -16.57 58.29 -13.58
C ALA A 558 -15.42 59.07 -12.91
N MET A 559 -14.24 58.47 -12.80
CA MET A 559 -13.06 59.09 -12.23
C MET A 559 -12.52 60.20 -13.15
N LEU A 560 -12.54 59.98 -14.46
CA LEU A 560 -12.17 60.98 -15.47
C LEU A 560 -13.16 62.15 -15.50
N LEU A 561 -14.46 61.90 -15.45
CA LEU A 561 -15.49 62.95 -15.42
C LEU A 561 -15.44 63.79 -14.13
N LYS A 562 -15.17 63.17 -12.97
CA LYS A 562 -15.16 63.88 -11.68
C LYS A 562 -13.85 64.60 -11.38
N PHE A 563 -12.70 64.01 -11.72
CA PHE A 563 -11.39 64.52 -11.32
C PHE A 563 -10.51 64.95 -12.51
N GLY A 564 -10.89 64.64 -13.75
CA GLY A 564 -10.07 64.88 -14.94
C GLY A 564 -8.81 64.00 -15.02
N ARG A 565 -8.57 63.14 -14.03
CA ARG A 565 -7.44 62.22 -13.91
C ARG A 565 -7.86 60.97 -13.14
N ILE A 566 -7.08 59.90 -13.29
CA ILE A 566 -7.22 58.68 -12.49
C ILE A 566 -6.69 59.00 -11.09
N VAL A 567 -7.58 58.99 -10.09
CA VAL A 567 -7.28 59.28 -8.68
C VAL A 567 -7.48 58.01 -7.86
N ASN A 568 -6.50 57.67 -7.02
CA ASN A 568 -6.67 56.60 -6.06
C ASN A 568 -7.67 57.04 -4.96
N LEU A 569 -8.86 56.45 -4.98
CA LEU A 569 -9.97 56.81 -4.07
C LEU A 569 -9.59 56.56 -2.60
N GLU A 570 -8.87 55.47 -2.30
CA GLU A 570 -8.46 55.13 -0.92
C GLU A 570 -7.52 56.20 -0.34
N LEU A 571 -6.59 56.71 -1.16
CA LEU A 571 -5.69 57.77 -0.73
C LEU A 571 -6.46 59.08 -0.52
N LEU A 572 -7.42 59.40 -1.39
CA LEU A 572 -8.22 60.61 -1.26
C LEU A 572 -9.07 60.61 0.02
N GLU A 573 -9.69 59.47 0.38
CA GLU A 573 -10.45 59.35 1.63
C GLU A 573 -9.57 59.55 2.86
N SER A 574 -8.36 58.95 2.88
CA SER A 574 -7.43 59.11 4.01
C SER A 574 -6.95 60.55 4.23
N ILE A 575 -6.80 61.32 3.14
CA ILE A 575 -6.34 62.71 3.18
C ILE A 575 -7.47 63.68 3.54
N SER A 576 -8.73 63.33 3.21
CA SER A 576 -9.87 64.23 3.38
C SER A 576 -10.16 64.69 4.82
N GLY A 577 -9.64 63.98 5.82
CA GLY A 577 -9.72 64.32 7.25
C GLY A 577 -8.42 64.82 7.89
N CYS A 578 -7.35 65.05 7.12
CA CYS A 578 -6.10 65.56 7.67
C CYS A 578 -6.22 67.05 8.01
N ARG A 579 -5.85 67.43 9.24
CA ARG A 579 -5.83 68.83 9.71
C ARG A 579 -5.05 69.76 8.78
N GLU A 580 -3.94 69.28 8.20
CA GLU A 580 -3.14 70.06 7.25
C GLU A 580 -3.95 70.46 6.01
N VAL A 581 -4.83 69.57 5.54
CA VAL A 581 -5.69 69.81 4.38
C VAL A 581 -6.81 70.79 4.72
N GLU A 582 -7.37 70.71 5.93
CA GLU A 582 -8.35 71.69 6.40
C GLU A 582 -7.73 73.08 6.56
N GLU A 583 -6.51 73.16 7.08
CA GLU A 583 -5.75 74.41 7.16
C GLU A 583 -5.45 75.00 5.76
N LEU A 584 -5.11 74.15 4.77
CA LEU A 584 -4.93 74.59 3.39
C LEU A 584 -6.25 75.03 2.75
N LYS A 585 -7.37 74.34 3.00
CA LYS A 585 -8.70 74.76 2.55
C LYS A 585 -9.07 76.13 3.11
N GLU A 586 -8.77 76.38 4.38
CA GLU A 586 -9.06 77.66 5.00
C GLU A 586 -8.13 78.77 4.49
N ARG A 587 -6.84 78.48 4.24
CA ARG A 587 -5.93 79.42 3.56
C ARG A 587 -6.41 79.75 2.15
N LEU A 588 -6.84 78.75 1.38
CA LEU A 588 -7.42 78.96 0.05
C LEU A 588 -8.66 79.84 0.12
N ARG A 589 -9.58 79.60 1.06
CA ARG A 589 -10.75 80.47 1.27
C ARG A 589 -10.36 81.90 1.62
N MET A 590 -9.34 82.09 2.45
CA MET A 590 -8.85 83.42 2.81
C MET A 590 -8.22 84.14 1.61
N GLU A 591 -7.51 83.41 0.77
CA GLU A 591 -7.00 83.93 -0.50
C GLU A 591 -8.15 84.24 -1.47
N GLU A 592 -9.14 83.38 -1.64
CA GLU A 592 -10.33 83.62 -2.46
C GLU A 592 -11.05 84.90 -2.01
N LEU A 593 -11.27 85.09 -0.71
CA LEU A 593 -11.86 86.31 -0.16
C LEU A 593 -10.98 87.54 -0.42
N ALA A 594 -9.66 87.41 -0.35
CA ALA A 594 -8.73 88.49 -0.67
C ALA A 594 -8.80 88.85 -2.17
N TRP A 595 -8.81 87.84 -3.04
CA TRP A 595 -8.97 88.00 -4.49
C TRP A 595 -10.32 88.61 -4.85
N GLU A 596 -11.41 88.20 -4.20
CA GLU A 596 -12.72 88.83 -4.40
C GLU A 596 -12.71 90.31 -4.02
N ARG A 597 -12.09 90.68 -2.89
CA ARG A 597 -11.95 92.10 -2.49
C ARG A 597 -11.14 92.87 -3.52
N GLU A 598 -10.09 92.26 -4.05
CA GLU A 598 -9.21 92.88 -5.02
C GLU A 598 -9.87 93.04 -6.40
N ILE A 599 -10.67 92.04 -6.82
CA ILE A 599 -11.55 92.13 -7.99
C ILE A 599 -12.53 93.29 -7.79
N ARG A 600 -13.21 93.39 -6.65
CA ARG A 600 -14.14 94.50 -6.36
C ARG A 600 -13.44 95.87 -6.40
N LYS A 601 -12.19 95.98 -5.91
CA LYS A 601 -11.41 97.23 -6.04
C LYS A 601 -11.09 97.54 -7.48
N ARG A 602 -10.67 96.53 -8.27
CA ARG A 602 -10.41 96.68 -9.71
C ARG A 602 -11.68 97.07 -10.47
N GLU A 603 -12.82 96.47 -10.16
CA GLU A 603 -14.13 96.85 -10.73
C GLU A 603 -14.50 98.30 -10.39
N LYS A 604 -14.35 98.72 -9.12
CA LYS A 604 -14.54 100.13 -8.73
C LYS A 604 -13.58 101.07 -9.46
N LYS A 605 -12.33 100.64 -9.68
CA LYS A 605 -11.36 101.42 -10.45
C LYS A 605 -11.76 101.51 -11.92
N ILE A 606 -12.24 100.42 -12.51
CA ILE A 606 -12.78 100.40 -13.88
C ILE A 606 -13.99 101.33 -13.98
N LEU A 607 -14.90 101.32 -13.01
CA LEU A 607 -16.06 102.22 -12.97
C LEU A 607 -15.64 103.69 -12.89
N SER A 608 -14.76 104.05 -11.95
CA SER A 608 -14.28 105.44 -11.85
C SER A 608 -13.51 105.89 -13.10
N LEU A 609 -12.72 105.01 -13.73
CA LEU A 609 -12.08 105.30 -15.00
C LEU A 609 -13.11 105.50 -16.12
N ARG A 610 -14.16 104.66 -16.19
CA ARG A 610 -15.28 104.82 -17.13
C ARG A 610 -16.01 106.15 -16.92
N GLU A 611 -16.27 106.55 -15.68
CA GLU A 611 -16.87 107.85 -15.35
C GLU A 611 -15.97 109.03 -15.79
N THR A 612 -14.66 108.96 -15.53
CA THR A 612 -13.73 110.00 -15.99
C THR A 612 -13.58 110.06 -17.51
N LEU A 613 -13.66 108.90 -18.19
CA LEU A 613 -13.70 108.85 -19.65
C LEU A 613 -14.98 109.51 -20.15
N GLN A 614 -16.13 109.18 -19.56
CA GLN A 614 -17.41 109.75 -19.93
C GLN A 614 -17.45 111.26 -19.70
N SER A 615 -16.92 111.77 -18.58
CA SER A 615 -16.85 113.22 -18.33
C SER A 615 -15.95 113.94 -19.33
N ARG A 616 -14.79 113.36 -19.69
CA ARG A 616 -13.93 113.89 -20.75
C ARG A 616 -14.59 113.86 -22.12
N LEU A 617 -15.32 112.79 -22.44
CA LEU A 617 -16.08 112.69 -23.69
C LEU A 617 -17.14 113.79 -23.75
N VAL A 618 -17.92 114.00 -22.69
CA VAL A 618 -18.93 115.08 -22.62
C VAL A 618 -18.28 116.45 -22.79
N HIS A 619 -17.15 116.72 -22.12
CA HIS A 619 -16.44 117.99 -22.26
C HIS A 619 -15.90 118.21 -23.67
N ASN A 620 -15.35 117.18 -24.29
CA ASN A 620 -14.85 117.25 -25.67
C ASN A 620 -16.00 117.45 -26.67
N THR A 621 -17.15 116.80 -26.45
CA THR A 621 -18.36 117.07 -27.23
C THR A 621 -18.83 118.52 -27.08
N HIS A 622 -18.72 119.11 -25.89
CA HIS A 622 -19.04 120.54 -25.68
C HIS A 622 -18.07 121.44 -26.44
N LEU A 623 -16.76 121.19 -26.34
CA LEU A 623 -15.73 121.91 -27.10
C LEU A 623 -15.92 121.80 -28.61
N LEU A 624 -16.32 120.63 -29.12
CA LEU A 624 -16.64 120.44 -30.53
C LEU A 624 -17.90 121.21 -30.94
N HIS A 625 -18.87 121.37 -30.03
CA HIS A 625 -20.05 122.19 -30.28
C HIS A 625 -19.67 123.68 -30.31
N ASP A 626 -18.90 124.14 -29.33
CA ASP A 626 -18.38 125.53 -29.28
C ASP A 626 -17.51 125.84 -30.52
N LEU A 627 -16.69 124.88 -30.96
CA LEU A 627 -15.90 125.00 -32.19
C LEU A 627 -16.80 125.05 -33.44
N GLY A 628 -17.88 124.25 -33.45
CA GLY A 628 -18.89 124.27 -34.50
C GLY A 628 -19.56 125.64 -34.60
N ASP A 629 -20.00 126.20 -33.48
CA ASP A 629 -20.61 127.53 -33.40
C ASP A 629 -19.63 128.61 -33.87
N GLN A 630 -18.36 128.55 -33.44
CA GLN A 630 -17.32 129.47 -33.90
C GLN A 630 -17.02 129.34 -35.40
N GLU A 631 -17.08 128.13 -35.96
CA GLU A 631 -16.86 127.89 -37.38
C GLU A 631 -18.06 128.39 -38.21
N ASP A 632 -19.28 128.27 -37.70
CA ASP A 632 -20.48 128.86 -38.30
C ASP A 632 -20.40 130.40 -38.30
N ASP A 633 -19.99 131.01 -37.18
CA ASP A 633 -19.71 132.45 -37.06
C ASP A 633 -18.61 132.88 -38.05
N ARG A 634 -17.51 132.12 -38.12
CA ARG A 634 -16.40 132.38 -39.05
C ARG A 634 -16.89 132.34 -40.49
N GLN A 635 -17.66 131.33 -40.88
CA GLN A 635 -18.23 131.23 -42.22
C GLN A 635 -19.23 132.36 -42.49
N GLU A 636 -19.96 132.83 -41.50
CA GLU A 636 -20.89 133.97 -41.64
C GLU A 636 -20.14 135.29 -41.86
N VAL A 637 -19.06 135.52 -41.11
CA VAL A 637 -18.14 136.64 -41.34
C VAL A 637 -17.46 136.50 -42.70
N GLU A 638 -17.02 135.31 -43.10
CA GLU A 638 -16.36 135.07 -44.38
C GLU A 638 -17.31 135.21 -45.56
N ARG A 639 -18.59 134.81 -45.42
CA ARG A 639 -19.66 135.12 -46.40
C ARG A 639 -19.92 136.61 -46.48
N SER A 640 -19.96 137.30 -45.35
CA SER A 640 -20.16 138.76 -45.30
C SER A 640 -19.00 139.50 -45.96
N LEU A 641 -17.77 139.05 -45.70
CA LEU A 641 -16.56 139.56 -46.32
C LEU A 641 -16.55 139.25 -47.82
N SER A 642 -16.87 138.02 -48.22
CA SER A 642 -16.96 137.59 -49.62
C SER A 642 -17.97 138.43 -50.39
N GLN A 643 -19.15 138.68 -49.81
CA GLN A 643 -20.16 139.56 -50.39
C GLN A 643 -19.70 141.02 -50.45
N ALA A 644 -18.96 141.50 -49.44
CA ALA A 644 -18.38 142.84 -49.44
C ALA A 644 -17.27 142.97 -50.51
N THR A 645 -16.37 142.00 -50.60
CA THR A 645 -15.34 141.94 -51.63
C THR A 645 -15.94 141.75 -53.01
N GLN A 646 -17.01 140.96 -53.18
CA GLN A 646 -17.68 140.83 -54.47
C GLN A 646 -18.33 142.15 -54.88
N LYS A 647 -18.86 142.96 -53.96
CA LYS A 647 -19.30 144.34 -54.25
C LYS A 647 -18.15 145.26 -54.65
N VAL A 648 -16.96 145.09 -54.07
CA VAL A 648 -15.76 145.88 -54.43
C VAL A 648 -15.16 145.42 -55.76
N VAL A 649 -15.06 144.11 -55.99
CA VAL A 649 -14.56 143.49 -57.23
C VAL A 649 -15.51 143.79 -58.39
N SER A 650 -16.83 143.72 -58.18
CA SER A 650 -17.81 144.18 -59.18
C SER A 650 -17.72 145.68 -59.49
N ARG A 651 -17.14 146.49 -58.60
CA ARG A 651 -16.82 147.91 -58.91
C ARG A 651 -15.48 148.08 -59.63
N MET A 652 -14.52 147.16 -59.45
CA MET A 652 -13.24 147.21 -60.15
C MET A 652 -13.33 146.66 -61.58
N TYR A 653 -14.25 145.72 -61.83
CA TYR A 653 -14.51 145.18 -63.16
C TYR A 653 -15.68 145.91 -63.85
N ASP A 654 -15.60 147.24 -63.93
CA ASP A 654 -16.27 147.99 -64.99
C ASP A 654 -15.20 148.28 -66.06
N GLY A 655 -15.03 147.34 -66.99
CA GLY A 655 -13.92 147.39 -67.94
C GLY A 655 -13.84 146.16 -68.84
N SER A 656 -14.56 146.23 -69.96
CA SER A 656 -14.30 145.48 -71.19
C SER A 656 -12.79 145.38 -71.47
N ASN A 657 -12.22 144.18 -71.38
CA ASN A 657 -11.35 143.61 -72.42
C ASN A 657 -11.11 142.13 -72.15
N VAL A 658 -11.87 141.34 -72.90
CA VAL A 658 -11.81 139.89 -73.04
C VAL A 658 -10.43 139.50 -73.56
N ALA A 659 -9.61 138.94 -72.67
CA ALA A 659 -8.37 138.26 -73.04
C ALA A 659 -8.72 137.02 -73.88
N THR A 660 -8.18 136.97 -75.11
CA THR A 660 -8.55 136.00 -76.15
C THR A 660 -8.07 134.59 -75.80
N ALA A 661 -8.54 133.58 -76.53
CA ALA A 661 -8.11 132.19 -76.33
C ALA A 661 -6.57 131.99 -76.44
N GLU A 662 -5.88 132.92 -77.11
CA GLU A 662 -4.42 133.03 -77.16
C GLU A 662 -3.83 133.47 -75.82
N ASP A 663 -4.39 134.48 -75.16
CA ASP A 663 -3.94 134.90 -73.82
C ASP A 663 -4.10 133.79 -72.79
N ARG A 664 -5.15 132.95 -72.91
CA ARG A 664 -5.30 131.76 -72.05
C ARG A 664 -4.25 130.69 -72.33
N ARG A 665 -3.79 130.55 -73.58
CA ARG A 665 -2.67 129.66 -73.92
C ARG A 665 -1.36 130.25 -73.41
N ASN A 666 -1.15 131.55 -73.57
CA ASN A 666 0.01 132.27 -73.05
C ASN A 666 0.05 132.20 -71.52
N LEU A 667 -1.08 132.35 -70.82
CA LEU A 667 -1.20 132.17 -69.37
C LEU A 667 -0.94 130.73 -68.96
N LYS A 668 -1.41 129.73 -69.71
CA LYS A 668 -1.04 128.32 -69.44
C LYS A 668 0.46 128.08 -69.62
N PHE A 669 1.07 128.71 -70.63
CA PHE A 669 2.51 128.71 -70.85
C PHE A 669 3.25 129.45 -69.73
N LEU A 670 2.72 130.58 -69.28
CA LEU A 670 3.29 131.39 -68.20
C LEU A 670 3.16 130.69 -66.86
N ILE A 671 2.05 130.01 -66.60
CA ILE A 671 1.84 129.19 -65.40
C ILE A 671 2.78 127.99 -65.45
N ALA A 672 2.94 127.32 -66.61
CA ALA A 672 3.90 126.23 -66.74
C ALA A 672 5.34 126.71 -66.52
N ALA A 673 5.71 127.88 -67.07
CA ALA A 673 7.00 128.52 -66.87
C ALA A 673 7.21 128.98 -65.42
N GLN A 674 6.18 129.52 -64.77
CA GLN A 674 6.20 129.89 -63.35
C GLN A 674 6.25 128.66 -62.45
N GLN A 675 5.65 127.54 -62.86
CA GLN A 675 5.73 126.28 -62.13
C GLN A 675 7.15 125.73 -62.21
N GLU A 676 7.78 125.79 -63.39
CA GLU A 676 9.20 125.49 -63.55
C GLU A 676 10.08 126.44 -62.72
N GLU A 677 9.77 127.75 -62.66
CA GLU A 677 10.47 128.69 -61.78
C GLU A 677 10.26 128.36 -60.30
N ILE A 678 9.06 127.98 -59.88
CA ILE A 678 8.78 127.59 -58.49
C ILE A 678 9.54 126.31 -58.16
N ASP A 679 9.60 125.33 -59.05
CA ASP A 679 10.34 124.10 -58.85
C ASP A 679 11.85 124.37 -58.84
N ALA A 680 12.34 125.28 -59.68
CA ALA A 680 13.73 125.75 -59.67
C ALA A 680 14.05 126.51 -58.38
N LEU A 681 13.17 127.38 -57.90
CA LEU A 681 13.31 128.09 -56.63
C LEU A 681 13.19 127.15 -55.44
N GLN A 682 12.37 126.11 -55.50
CA GLN A 682 12.32 125.06 -54.46
C GLN A 682 13.60 124.22 -54.46
N ALA A 683 14.17 123.95 -55.63
CA ALA A 683 15.50 123.34 -55.76
C ALA A 683 16.59 124.26 -55.20
N GLU A 684 16.51 125.57 -55.45
CA GLU A 684 17.40 126.57 -54.86
C GLU A 684 17.24 126.66 -53.34
N VAL A 685 16.01 126.67 -52.83
CA VAL A 685 15.71 126.72 -51.39
C VAL A 685 16.18 125.44 -50.69
N SER A 686 16.05 124.28 -51.34
CA SER A 686 16.59 123.03 -50.81
C SER A 686 18.12 123.02 -50.83
N LEU A 687 18.75 123.60 -51.86
CA LEU A 687 20.19 123.82 -51.93
C LEU A 687 20.67 124.84 -50.86
N LEU A 688 19.89 125.88 -50.58
CA LEU A 688 20.19 126.94 -49.59
C LEU A 688 19.92 126.49 -48.14
N ARG A 689 18.99 125.55 -47.89
CA ARG A 689 18.67 125.04 -46.54
C ARG A 689 19.67 124.01 -46.01
N SER A 690 20.45 123.35 -46.85
CA SER A 690 21.64 122.60 -46.41
C SER A 690 22.85 123.53 -46.38
N LYS A 691 23.01 124.29 -45.29
CA LYS A 691 24.18 125.08 -44.85
C LYS A 691 25.33 125.27 -45.88
N GLY A 692 25.39 126.47 -46.48
CA GLY A 692 26.65 127.21 -46.48
C GLY A 692 27.36 127.55 -47.80
N GLY A 693 26.63 127.84 -48.89
CA GLY A 693 26.98 128.93 -49.80
C GLY A 693 28.03 128.72 -50.91
N TYR A 694 27.85 129.57 -51.92
CA TYR A 694 28.79 130.06 -52.94
C TYR A 694 28.88 129.35 -54.30
N LEU A 695 28.19 130.02 -55.25
CA LEU A 695 28.70 130.53 -56.53
C LEU A 695 28.95 129.58 -57.70
N TYR A 696 28.04 129.76 -58.67
CA TYR A 696 28.35 130.13 -60.05
C TYR A 696 29.09 129.11 -60.92
N THR A 697 28.28 128.50 -61.81
CA THR A 697 28.47 128.51 -63.27
C THR A 697 29.61 127.66 -63.86
N PRO A 698 29.60 127.42 -65.18
CA PRO A 698 28.47 126.99 -66.00
C PRO A 698 28.91 125.86 -66.97
N SER A 699 27.91 125.21 -67.58
CA SER A 699 27.93 124.80 -68.99
C SER A 699 29.08 123.90 -69.49
N PRO A 700 28.72 122.70 -69.94
CA PRO A 700 29.13 122.27 -71.26
C PRO A 700 27.89 121.96 -72.10
N SER A 701 27.69 122.80 -73.12
CA SER A 701 27.52 122.38 -74.51
C SER A 701 26.68 121.12 -74.81
N PHE A 702 25.52 121.36 -75.43
CA PHE A 702 24.95 120.71 -76.63
C PHE A 702 25.18 119.20 -76.90
N PRO A 703 24.13 118.43 -77.23
CA PRO A 703 24.22 117.34 -78.19
C PRO A 703 23.80 117.85 -79.58
N THR A 704 24.71 118.59 -80.22
CA THR A 704 25.15 118.29 -81.59
C THR A 704 26.66 118.15 -81.55
#